data_AF-A0A353WYV0-F1
#
_entry.id   AF-A0A353WYV0-F1
#
_cell.length_a   1.000
_cell.length_b   1.000
_cell.length_c   1.000
_cell.angle_alpha   90.00
_cell.angle_beta   90.00
_cell.angle_gamma   90.00
#
_symmetry.space_group_name_H-M   'P 1'
#
loop_
_entity.id
_entity.type
_entity.pdbx_description
1 polymer ?
#
loop_
_entity_poly.entity_id
_entity_poly.type
_entity_poly.pdbx_seq_one_letter_code
_entity_poly.pdbx_strand_id
1 'polypeptide(L)'
;MSKYFFNILFAILVSVTGYGQKSWQQDELFTVNGRVVTADEFIYVYQKNNQNNDSAYTKTDINDYFDLYKNFKLKVEEAYHLGIDTSKAFLEEFNQYKKEFIKPFLSEQKALENLIAEAYERMQREVSASHILISVNDFQNPDDTLKAYQLIDSLREIAIENPENFEQLAKKHSQDPSARQNEGDLGYFSAMQMLYPFENAAYQTPVGEISEIIETSYGYHILKVNDTRPAKGTYKLAHIMLRFPRGANSDSYGAAKIKGIHAQLNGGANWEDLTAQFSTDTKTKNQGGELPPLQFGQLPPSFRPVVDKLTPGEYSQPFASPYGWHIVKLIDIEPIKPLEDLRPRLKQQIERDPRSQIKKEEIIDNLKTRFGYQLNEQQYDLLKQRADTTLSTGNWQALDDETLRSEDLLKIDGNWSSTGEFLDFVDLKQRPLPNRKPLEIFEIFFDQYVEKLLLDYEADQLAKNNRDFRQLMREYKEGLMLFEVMEANVWAKAIEDSAGLLAFYQQNRDRYLYDARVEAVVYNMKDSSFLDELKKEAGKENYVILDTVISLVEKNEVDKLIKGSSPLFRQYEGMKINLKYGNGINVEHVVEQFIQKGAAKSSINLQQDDAMGNKLKITLSGNSKKLLEHTFNQESALTLQVNEGLFEKDDLSVLKRVKLSPGDTTLTMNGRFYWIDMKKVLEPSVKPLSETKGKVISDYQAELERQWIEKLREKYPIKVDRKTLKKTVEYLEN
;
A
#
# COMPACT_ATOMS: atom_id res chain seq x y z
N MET A 1 -9.36 25.41 -23.56
CA MET A 1 -10.18 25.23 -22.34
C MET A 1 -10.00 23.85 -21.66
N SER A 2 -9.05 22.99 -22.02
CA SER A 2 -8.99 21.59 -21.53
C SER A 2 -7.99 21.28 -20.40
N LYS A 3 -7.62 22.26 -19.55
CA LYS A 3 -6.81 22.00 -18.34
C LYS A 3 -7.57 22.15 -17.01
N TYR A 4 -8.73 22.81 -17.01
CA TYR A 4 -9.44 23.14 -15.76
C TYR A 4 -10.61 22.21 -15.43
N PHE A 5 -11.14 21.48 -16.43
CA PHE A 5 -12.36 20.68 -16.24
C PHE A 5 -12.15 19.38 -15.45
N PHE A 6 -10.93 18.86 -15.39
CA PHE A 6 -10.61 17.62 -14.67
C PHE A 6 -10.08 17.87 -13.23
N ASN A 7 -9.90 19.12 -12.83
CA ASN A 7 -9.36 19.48 -11.49
C ASN A 7 -10.43 19.59 -10.40
N ILE A 8 -11.71 19.29 -10.70
CA ILE A 8 -12.76 19.12 -9.69
C ILE A 8 -13.02 17.61 -9.46
N LEU A 9 -12.00 16.76 -9.65
CA LEU A 9 -11.96 15.48 -8.95
C LEU A 9 -11.21 15.73 -7.63
N PHE A 10 -11.95 15.64 -6.52
CA PHE A 10 -11.43 15.89 -5.19
C PHE A 10 -10.23 14.99 -4.89
N ALA A 11 -9.02 15.53 -5.01
CA ALA A 11 -7.85 14.96 -4.35
C ALA A 11 -8.07 15.16 -2.83
N ILE A 12 -8.37 14.06 -2.13
CA ILE A 12 -8.55 14.06 -0.68
C ILE A 12 -7.16 14.15 -0.05
N LEU A 13 -6.66 15.38 0.08
CA LEU A 13 -5.55 15.73 0.97
C LEU A 13 -6.14 16.48 2.15
N VAL A 14 -6.19 15.81 3.31
CA VAL A 14 -6.59 16.42 4.58
C VAL A 14 -5.37 17.15 5.15
N SER A 15 -5.24 18.43 4.85
CA SER A 15 -4.31 19.34 5.52
C SER A 15 -5.09 20.15 6.56
N VAL A 16 -4.89 19.88 7.84
CA VAL A 16 -5.45 20.71 8.92
C VAL A 16 -4.64 22.01 8.98
N THR A 17 -5.07 23.04 8.26
CA THR A 17 -4.42 24.36 8.30
C THR A 17 -5.19 25.29 9.23
N GLY A 18 -4.62 25.57 10.40
CA GLY A 18 -5.15 26.55 11.35
C GLY A 18 -4.90 27.98 10.89
N TYR A 19 -5.74 28.49 9.98
CA TYR A 19 -5.82 29.93 9.70
C TYR A 19 -6.94 30.54 10.54
N GLY A 20 -6.59 31.51 11.40
CA GLY A 20 -7.55 32.26 12.19
C GLY A 20 -8.55 33.00 11.29
N GLN A 21 -9.85 32.76 11.49
CA GLN A 21 -10.89 33.29 10.61
C GLN A 21 -11.85 34.24 11.31
N LYS A 22 -12.08 35.39 10.66
CA LYS A 22 -13.38 36.08 10.71
C LYS A 22 -14.47 35.05 10.36
N SER A 23 -15.51 34.92 11.16
CA SER A 23 -16.59 33.95 10.90
C SER A 23 -17.43 34.40 9.70
N TRP A 24 -17.07 33.93 8.51
CA TRP A 24 -17.88 34.06 7.28
C TRP A 24 -18.96 32.98 7.19
N GLN A 25 -19.17 32.20 8.25
CA GLN A 25 -19.96 30.98 8.23
C GLN A 25 -21.44 31.23 7.89
N GLN A 26 -21.97 32.42 8.23
CA GLN A 26 -23.35 32.83 7.96
C GLN A 26 -23.47 33.82 6.80
N ASP A 27 -22.35 34.22 6.18
CA ASP A 27 -22.37 35.20 5.09
C ASP A 27 -22.82 34.50 3.80
N GLU A 28 -24.07 34.74 3.38
CA GLU A 28 -24.61 34.29 2.11
C GLU A 28 -23.80 34.88 0.95
N LEU A 29 -23.21 34.01 0.13
CA LEU A 29 -22.51 34.40 -1.10
C LEU A 29 -23.47 34.38 -2.28
N PHE A 30 -24.23 33.29 -2.42
CA PHE A 30 -25.31 33.17 -3.40
C PHE A 30 -26.31 32.09 -2.97
N THR A 31 -27.45 32.03 -3.66
CA THR A 31 -28.42 30.94 -3.55
C THR A 31 -28.61 30.25 -4.89
N VAL A 32 -28.90 28.96 -4.85
CA VAL A 32 -29.40 28.17 -5.99
C VAL A 32 -30.77 27.63 -5.60
N ASN A 33 -31.82 28.05 -6.29
CA ASN A 33 -33.20 27.65 -5.97
C ASN A 33 -33.59 27.87 -4.49
N GLY A 34 -33.07 28.95 -3.88
CA GLY A 34 -33.29 29.27 -2.46
C GLY A 34 -32.37 28.55 -1.46
N ARG A 35 -31.59 27.56 -1.89
CA ARG A 35 -30.55 26.92 -1.06
C ARG A 35 -29.32 27.82 -0.97
N VAL A 36 -28.93 28.19 0.24
CA VAL A 36 -27.82 29.10 0.53
C VAL A 36 -26.47 28.41 0.30
N VAL A 37 -25.58 29.11 -0.39
CA VAL A 37 -24.15 28.82 -0.50
C VAL A 37 -23.38 29.96 0.16
N THR A 38 -22.56 29.63 1.17
CA THR A 38 -21.89 30.63 2.01
C THR A 38 -20.52 31.02 1.46
N ALA A 39 -20.03 32.19 1.86
CA ALA A 39 -18.68 32.63 1.54
C ALA A 39 -17.62 31.69 2.12
N ASP A 40 -17.82 31.19 3.34
CA ASP A 40 -16.90 30.26 4.01
C ASP A 40 -16.67 28.97 3.21
N GLU A 41 -17.75 28.40 2.69
CA GLU A 41 -17.70 27.20 1.86
C GLU A 41 -16.91 27.45 0.57
N PHE A 42 -17.19 28.53 -0.15
CA PHE A 42 -16.47 28.88 -1.38
C PHE A 42 -14.98 29.12 -1.11
N ILE A 43 -14.64 29.87 -0.06
CA ILE A 43 -13.26 30.16 0.35
C ILE A 43 -12.51 28.86 0.64
N TYR A 44 -13.13 27.94 1.41
CA TYR A 44 -12.52 26.67 1.78
C TYR A 44 -12.12 25.86 0.55
N VAL A 45 -13.07 25.63 -0.37
CA VAL A 45 -12.83 24.84 -1.58
C VAL A 45 -11.81 25.54 -2.49
N TYR A 46 -11.87 26.88 -2.60
CA TYR A 46 -10.94 27.66 -3.42
C TYR A 46 -9.50 27.51 -2.94
N GLN A 47 -9.27 27.74 -1.65
CA GLN A 47 -7.94 27.66 -1.05
C GLN A 47 -7.39 26.25 -1.15
N LYS A 48 -8.19 25.24 -0.83
CA LYS A 48 -7.83 23.82 -0.94
C LYS A 48 -7.35 23.45 -2.35
N ASN A 49 -8.07 23.88 -3.38
CA ASN A 49 -7.73 23.57 -4.77
C ASN A 49 -6.53 24.36 -5.32
N ASN A 50 -6.10 25.40 -4.60
CA ASN A 50 -5.02 26.30 -5.03
C ASN A 50 -3.89 26.46 -3.99
N GLN A 51 -3.74 25.53 -3.03
CA GLN A 51 -2.76 25.65 -1.92
C GLN A 51 -1.31 25.84 -2.36
N ASN A 52 -0.95 25.38 -3.57
CA ASN A 52 0.41 25.47 -4.12
C ASN A 52 0.48 26.30 -5.41
N ASN A 53 -0.49 27.20 -5.63
CA ASN A 53 -0.57 28.00 -6.85
C ASN A 53 -0.82 29.48 -6.51
N ASP A 54 0.24 30.18 -6.09
CA ASP A 54 0.18 31.60 -5.76
C ASP A 54 -0.34 32.45 -6.94
N SER A 55 -0.12 32.00 -8.19
CA SER A 55 -0.61 32.69 -9.38
C SER A 55 -2.13 32.58 -9.59
N ALA A 56 -2.82 31.72 -8.85
CA ALA A 56 -4.26 31.53 -8.96
C ALA A 56 -5.08 32.50 -8.10
N TYR A 57 -4.48 33.41 -7.33
CA TYR A 57 -5.25 34.31 -6.44
C TYR A 57 -5.55 35.68 -7.07
N THR A 58 -5.53 35.78 -8.40
CA THR A 58 -5.96 37.01 -9.08
C THR A 58 -7.48 37.15 -9.05
N LYS A 59 -7.97 38.40 -9.06
CA LYS A 59 -9.41 38.67 -9.20
C LYS A 59 -10.07 37.95 -10.38
N THR A 60 -9.37 37.82 -11.51
CA THR A 60 -9.92 37.12 -12.69
C THR A 60 -10.11 35.64 -12.40
N ASP A 61 -9.06 34.98 -11.87
CA ASP A 61 -9.10 33.55 -11.56
C ASP A 61 -10.17 33.21 -10.52
N ILE A 62 -10.32 34.04 -9.49
CA ILE A 62 -11.34 33.86 -8.45
C ILE A 62 -12.76 33.97 -9.05
N ASN A 63 -12.99 34.92 -9.96
CA ASN A 63 -14.30 35.08 -10.62
C ASN A 63 -14.59 33.94 -11.60
N ASP A 64 -13.60 33.50 -12.38
CA ASP A 64 -13.75 32.36 -13.28
C ASP A 64 -14.07 31.08 -12.50
N TYR A 65 -13.38 30.86 -11.38
CA TYR A 65 -13.70 29.76 -10.48
C TYR A 65 -15.08 29.90 -9.83
N PHE A 66 -15.51 31.11 -9.46
CA PHE A 66 -16.86 31.36 -8.95
C PHE A 66 -17.95 30.97 -9.97
N ASP A 67 -17.73 31.21 -11.26
CA ASP A 67 -18.64 30.76 -12.31
C ASP A 67 -18.68 29.24 -12.45
N LEU A 68 -17.53 28.56 -12.36
CA LEU A 68 -17.47 27.10 -12.30
C LEU A 68 -18.18 26.56 -11.06
N TYR A 69 -18.02 27.22 -9.91
CA TYR A 69 -18.63 26.82 -8.65
C TYR A 69 -20.16 26.92 -8.68
N LYS A 70 -20.71 27.97 -9.29
CA LYS A 70 -22.16 28.08 -9.54
C LYS A 70 -22.67 26.93 -10.41
N ASN A 71 -21.94 26.58 -11.48
CA ASN A 71 -22.31 25.46 -12.35
C ASN A 71 -22.27 24.11 -11.61
N PHE A 72 -21.28 23.91 -10.75
CA PHE A 72 -21.22 22.76 -9.85
C PHE A 72 -22.47 22.72 -8.94
N LYS A 73 -22.79 23.84 -8.27
CA LYS A 73 -23.96 23.91 -7.37
C LYS A 73 -25.31 23.72 -8.07
N LEU A 74 -25.44 24.09 -9.34
CA LEU A 74 -26.63 23.78 -10.14
C LEU A 74 -26.86 22.28 -10.30
N LYS A 75 -25.80 21.52 -10.55
CA LYS A 75 -25.89 20.06 -10.70
C LYS A 75 -26.17 19.38 -9.36
N VAL A 76 -25.56 19.88 -8.28
CA VAL A 76 -25.86 19.44 -6.92
C VAL A 76 -27.34 19.69 -6.58
N GLU A 77 -27.90 20.84 -6.97
CA GLU A 77 -29.34 21.12 -6.77
C GLU A 77 -30.24 20.17 -7.58
N GLU A 78 -29.84 19.78 -8.80
CA GLU A 78 -30.54 18.71 -9.54
C GLU A 78 -30.52 17.39 -8.75
N ALA A 79 -29.38 17.03 -8.17
CA ALA A 79 -29.27 15.80 -7.38
C ALA A 79 -30.22 15.81 -6.16
N TYR A 80 -30.32 16.95 -5.46
CA TYR A 80 -31.29 17.15 -4.40
C TYR A 80 -32.73 17.03 -4.90
N HIS A 81 -33.05 17.64 -6.03
CA HIS A 81 -34.39 17.56 -6.63
C HIS A 81 -34.77 16.13 -7.03
N LEU A 82 -33.81 15.31 -7.44
CA LEU A 82 -34.00 13.90 -7.75
C LEU A 82 -34.06 12.99 -6.50
N GLY A 83 -33.86 13.55 -5.30
CA GLY A 83 -33.90 12.82 -4.04
C GLY A 83 -32.71 11.89 -3.82
N ILE A 84 -31.62 12.05 -4.57
CA ILE A 84 -30.42 11.19 -4.48
C ILE A 84 -29.88 11.19 -3.06
N ASP A 85 -29.87 12.36 -2.41
CA ASP A 85 -29.31 12.57 -1.08
C ASP A 85 -30.08 11.89 0.07
N THR A 86 -31.29 11.40 -0.22
CA THR A 86 -32.16 10.66 0.70
C THR A 86 -32.37 9.20 0.30
N SER A 87 -31.83 8.79 -0.86
CA SER A 87 -31.93 7.42 -1.32
C SER A 87 -31.16 6.49 -0.38
N LYS A 88 -31.69 5.28 -0.15
CA LYS A 88 -31.05 4.28 0.72
C LYS A 88 -29.62 3.98 0.29
N ALA A 89 -29.40 3.74 -1.01
CA ALA A 89 -28.09 3.43 -1.57
C ALA A 89 -27.07 4.56 -1.31
N PHE A 90 -27.46 5.81 -1.53
CA PHE A 90 -26.60 6.97 -1.25
C PHE A 90 -26.28 7.10 0.24
N LEU A 91 -27.28 6.96 1.11
CA LEU A 91 -27.08 7.07 2.55
C LEU A 91 -26.16 5.97 3.08
N GLU A 92 -26.29 4.74 2.57
CA GLU A 92 -25.40 3.62 2.91
C GLU A 92 -23.96 3.92 2.50
N GLU A 93 -23.75 4.36 1.26
CA GLU A 93 -22.42 4.73 0.76
C GLU A 93 -21.84 5.91 1.57
N PHE A 94 -22.57 7.01 1.70
CA PHE A 94 -22.12 8.20 2.42
C PHE A 94 -21.77 7.90 3.88
N ASN A 95 -22.58 7.09 4.58
CA ASN A 95 -22.32 6.70 5.96
C ASN A 95 -21.10 5.77 6.09
N GLN A 96 -20.81 4.95 5.08
CA GLN A 96 -19.58 4.15 5.06
C GLN A 96 -18.34 5.05 5.05
N TYR A 97 -18.33 6.10 4.23
CA TYR A 97 -17.20 7.03 4.17
C TYR A 97 -17.13 7.98 5.38
N LYS A 98 -18.28 8.38 5.94
CA LYS A 98 -18.36 9.16 7.19
C LYS A 98 -17.53 8.50 8.31
N LYS A 99 -17.55 7.16 8.41
CA LYS A 99 -16.77 6.38 9.38
C LYS A 99 -15.26 6.43 9.15
N GLU A 100 -14.81 6.61 7.91
CA GLU A 100 -13.39 6.77 7.62
C GLU A 100 -12.94 8.22 7.85
N PHE A 101 -13.79 9.20 7.50
CA PHE A 101 -13.46 10.61 7.66
C PHE A 101 -13.47 11.10 9.08
N ILE A 102 -14.22 10.45 9.98
CA ILE A 102 -14.19 10.84 11.40
C ILE A 102 -12.86 10.46 12.06
N LYS A 103 -12.20 9.37 11.64
CA LYS A 103 -11.01 8.82 12.32
C LYS A 103 -9.90 9.84 12.59
N PRO A 104 -9.47 10.70 11.63
CA PRO A 104 -8.46 11.71 11.89
C PRO A 104 -8.88 12.78 12.90
N PHE A 105 -10.19 12.97 13.10
CA PHE A 105 -10.77 13.94 14.02
C PHE A 105 -11.16 13.32 15.36
N LEU A 106 -11.13 11.99 15.47
CA LEU A 106 -11.34 11.28 16.73
C LEU A 106 -10.14 11.49 17.67
N SER A 107 -10.45 11.49 18.97
CA SER A 107 -9.43 11.33 20.01
C SER A 107 -8.59 10.07 19.82
N GLU A 108 -9.07 9.06 19.09
CA GLU A 108 -8.36 7.82 18.78
C GLU A 108 -7.07 8.06 17.99
N GLN A 109 -7.11 8.88 16.94
CA GLN A 109 -5.91 9.20 16.19
C GLN A 109 -4.92 9.98 17.06
N LYS A 110 -5.41 10.91 17.88
CA LYS A 110 -4.57 11.63 18.84
C LYS A 110 -3.98 10.69 19.89
N ALA A 111 -4.74 9.70 20.38
CA ALA A 111 -4.27 8.70 21.32
C ALA A 111 -3.21 7.80 20.68
N LEU A 112 -3.40 7.37 19.43
CA LEU A 112 -2.43 6.61 18.68
C LEU A 112 -1.13 7.41 18.47
N GLU A 113 -1.23 8.68 18.06
CA GLU A 113 -0.06 9.55 17.92
C GLU A 113 0.66 9.78 19.26
N ASN A 114 -0.09 9.93 20.35
CA ASN A 114 0.48 10.02 21.69
C ASN A 114 1.20 8.72 22.09
N LEU A 115 0.63 7.55 21.79
CA LEU A 115 1.27 6.25 22.03
C LEU A 115 2.54 6.08 21.18
N ILE A 116 2.53 6.57 19.93
CA ILE A 116 3.72 6.56 19.06
C ILE A 116 4.80 7.46 19.64
N ALA A 117 4.45 8.67 20.06
CA ALA A 117 5.37 9.62 20.66
C ALA A 117 5.94 9.08 21.98
N GLU A 118 5.09 8.52 22.84
CA GLU A 118 5.48 7.87 24.09
C GLU A 118 6.43 6.69 23.83
N ALA A 119 6.07 5.77 22.94
CA ALA A 119 6.92 4.63 22.61
C ALA A 119 8.29 5.11 22.09
N TYR A 120 8.31 6.11 21.22
CA TYR A 120 9.55 6.68 20.70
C TYR A 120 10.40 7.37 21.77
N GLU A 121 9.79 8.14 22.67
CA GLU A 121 10.48 8.77 23.81
C GLU A 121 11.08 7.69 24.72
N ARG A 122 10.29 6.67 25.06
CA ARG A 122 10.72 5.55 25.88
C ARG A 122 11.82 4.73 25.22
N MET A 123 11.83 4.60 23.90
CA MET A 123 12.92 3.94 23.17
C MET A 123 14.27 4.63 23.36
N GLN A 124 14.30 5.93 23.69
CA GLN A 124 15.56 6.67 23.94
C GLN A 124 16.27 6.24 25.24
N ARG A 125 15.60 5.47 26.10
CA ARG A 125 16.17 4.94 27.34
C ARG A 125 15.87 3.46 27.54
N GLU A 126 16.76 2.78 28.24
CA GLU A 126 16.61 1.42 28.71
C GLU A 126 16.36 1.46 30.22
N VAL A 127 15.45 0.59 30.69
CA VAL A 127 15.15 0.41 32.11
C VAL A 127 15.56 -0.99 32.51
N SER A 128 16.27 -1.11 33.63
CA SER A 128 16.54 -2.38 34.30
C SER A 128 15.58 -2.54 35.47
N ALA A 129 14.93 -3.70 35.58
CA ALA A 129 14.01 -3.97 36.68
C ALA A 129 14.04 -5.44 37.13
N SER A 130 13.77 -5.65 38.41
CA SER A 130 13.46 -6.95 38.99
C SER A 130 11.95 -7.04 39.21
N HIS A 131 11.34 -8.22 39.09
CA HIS A 131 9.90 -8.38 39.29
C HIS A 131 9.49 -9.61 40.09
N ILE A 132 8.27 -9.57 40.62
CA ILE A 132 7.55 -10.68 41.25
C ILE A 132 6.20 -10.81 40.57
N LEU A 133 5.85 -12.03 40.14
CA LEU A 133 4.55 -12.38 39.58
C LEU A 133 3.80 -13.32 40.54
N ILE A 134 2.53 -13.00 40.83
CA ILE A 134 1.55 -13.96 41.37
C ILE A 134 0.51 -14.22 40.29
N SER A 135 0.48 -15.46 39.80
CA SER A 135 -0.32 -15.87 38.65
C SER A 135 -1.81 -16.02 38.97
N VAL A 136 -2.65 -15.70 37.99
CA VAL A 136 -4.10 -15.91 38.02
C VAL A 136 -4.49 -16.73 36.80
N ASN A 137 -5.08 -17.91 37.01
CA ASN A 137 -5.46 -18.82 35.93
C ASN A 137 -6.86 -18.54 35.37
N ASP A 138 -7.77 -18.04 36.21
CA ASP A 138 -9.13 -17.67 35.83
C ASP A 138 -9.50 -16.33 36.46
N PHE A 139 -9.42 -15.27 35.64
CA PHE A 139 -9.80 -13.93 36.06
C PHE A 139 -11.31 -13.78 36.33
N GLN A 140 -12.13 -14.74 35.89
CA GLN A 140 -13.57 -14.73 36.12
C GLN A 140 -13.96 -15.34 37.47
N ASN A 141 -13.01 -15.90 38.23
CA ASN A 141 -13.24 -16.40 39.58
C ASN A 141 -12.81 -15.35 40.62
N PRO A 142 -13.74 -14.66 41.30
CA PRO A 142 -13.42 -13.61 42.27
C PRO A 142 -12.56 -14.08 43.45
N ASP A 143 -12.67 -15.35 43.84
CA ASP A 143 -11.88 -15.90 44.94
C ASP A 143 -10.40 -16.08 44.57
N ASP A 144 -10.11 -16.41 43.31
CA ASP A 144 -8.74 -16.62 42.83
C ASP A 144 -8.03 -15.28 42.62
N THR A 145 -8.73 -14.28 42.04
CA THR A 145 -8.20 -12.93 41.88
C THR A 145 -7.94 -12.25 43.23
N LEU A 146 -8.88 -12.33 44.18
CA LEU A 146 -8.73 -11.71 45.49
C LEU A 146 -7.54 -12.29 46.28
N LYS A 147 -7.37 -13.62 46.28
CA LYS A 147 -6.23 -14.27 46.96
C LYS A 147 -4.89 -13.87 46.35
N ALA A 148 -4.81 -13.82 45.02
CA ALA A 148 -3.61 -13.41 44.33
C ALA A 148 -3.26 -11.95 44.63
N TYR A 149 -4.27 -11.06 44.62
CA TYR A 149 -4.11 -9.65 44.96
C TYR A 149 -3.60 -9.45 46.39
N GLN A 150 -4.24 -10.08 47.38
CA GLN A 150 -3.82 -9.97 48.78
C GLN A 150 -2.38 -10.47 49.01
N LEU A 151 -1.98 -11.54 48.31
CA LEU A 151 -0.62 -12.06 48.41
C LEU A 151 0.40 -11.07 47.83
N ILE A 152 0.19 -10.57 46.61
CA ILE A 152 1.13 -9.62 46.00
C ILE A 152 1.20 -8.31 46.79
N ASP A 153 0.08 -7.85 47.36
CA ASP A 153 0.01 -6.65 48.19
C ASP A 153 0.87 -6.81 49.46
N SER A 154 0.76 -7.94 50.15
CA SER A 154 1.62 -8.24 51.31
C SER A 154 3.11 -8.31 50.94
N LEU A 155 3.45 -8.86 49.77
CA LEU A 155 4.83 -8.92 49.29
C LEU A 155 5.35 -7.52 48.92
N ARG A 156 4.47 -6.65 48.42
CA ARG A 156 4.78 -5.27 48.12
C ARG A 156 5.11 -4.47 49.37
N GLU A 157 4.31 -4.59 50.43
CA GLU A 157 4.59 -3.94 51.71
C GLU A 157 5.98 -4.32 52.25
N ILE A 158 6.30 -5.62 52.26
CA ILE A 158 7.61 -6.13 52.69
C ILE A 158 8.74 -5.58 51.79
N ALA A 159 8.51 -5.53 50.48
CA ALA A 159 9.47 -5.00 49.51
C ALA A 159 9.70 -3.48 49.65
N ILE A 160 8.68 -2.71 50.05
CA ILE A 160 8.82 -1.27 50.32
C ILE A 160 9.62 -1.03 51.60
N GLU A 161 9.39 -1.84 52.64
CA GLU A 161 10.12 -1.73 53.90
C GLU A 161 11.61 -2.13 53.76
N ASN A 162 11.90 -3.12 52.91
CA ASN A 162 13.26 -3.65 52.71
C ASN A 162 13.57 -3.89 51.21
N PRO A 163 13.73 -2.84 50.38
CA PRO A 163 13.90 -2.97 48.93
C PRO A 163 15.15 -3.75 48.51
N GLU A 164 16.17 -3.84 49.36
CA GLU A 164 17.39 -4.62 49.15
C GLU A 164 17.17 -6.14 49.20
N ASN A 165 16.03 -6.60 49.73
CA ASN A 165 15.68 -8.02 49.79
C ASN A 165 14.76 -8.46 48.65
N PHE A 166 14.48 -7.58 47.68
CA PHE A 166 13.53 -7.83 46.59
C PHE A 166 13.85 -9.11 45.81
N GLU A 167 15.12 -9.35 45.48
CA GLU A 167 15.57 -10.50 44.70
C GLU A 167 15.36 -11.82 45.47
N GLN A 168 15.52 -11.79 46.80
CA GLN A 168 15.23 -12.93 47.67
C GLN A 168 13.73 -13.21 47.73
N LEU A 169 12.90 -12.16 47.83
CA LEU A 169 11.45 -12.27 47.76
C LEU A 169 11.01 -12.85 46.42
N ALA A 170 11.57 -12.35 45.31
CA ALA A 170 11.28 -12.83 43.96
C ALA A 170 11.65 -14.31 43.81
N LYS A 171 12.86 -14.70 44.20
CA LYS A 171 13.31 -16.10 44.14
C LYS A 171 12.40 -17.06 44.92
N LYS A 172 11.87 -16.61 46.06
CA LYS A 172 11.07 -17.43 46.98
C LYS A 172 9.58 -17.46 46.60
N HIS A 173 9.03 -16.33 46.16
CA HIS A 173 7.57 -16.14 46.04
C HIS A 173 7.08 -15.95 44.62
N SER A 174 7.92 -15.49 43.70
CA SER A 174 7.49 -15.28 42.31
C SER A 174 7.14 -16.61 41.65
N GLN A 175 6.04 -16.59 40.92
CA GLN A 175 5.52 -17.71 40.14
C GLN A 175 5.94 -17.62 38.67
N ASP A 176 6.71 -16.60 38.28
CA ASP A 176 7.40 -16.61 36.99
C ASP A 176 8.45 -17.76 36.98
N PRO A 177 8.39 -18.69 36.00
CA PRO A 177 9.38 -19.74 35.84
C PRO A 177 10.85 -19.26 35.84
N SER A 178 11.13 -18.04 35.37
CA SER A 178 12.50 -17.52 35.29
C SER A 178 13.06 -17.12 36.66
N ALA A 179 12.21 -16.66 37.59
CA ALA A 179 12.58 -16.05 38.87
C ALA A 179 13.45 -16.94 39.77
N ARG A 180 13.35 -18.27 39.63
CA ARG A 180 14.19 -19.21 40.38
C ARG A 180 15.67 -19.15 39.98
N GLN A 181 15.95 -18.75 38.74
CA GLN A 181 17.30 -18.73 38.16
C GLN A 181 17.91 -17.33 38.16
N ASN A 182 17.12 -16.31 37.82
CA ASN A 182 17.58 -14.92 37.75
C ASN A 182 17.16 -14.08 38.96
N GLU A 183 16.51 -14.67 39.96
CA GLU A 183 16.05 -13.96 41.18
C GLU A 183 15.09 -12.79 40.85
N GLY A 184 14.35 -12.93 39.74
CA GLY A 184 13.40 -11.93 39.25
C GLY A 184 14.02 -10.83 38.40
N ASP A 185 15.34 -10.80 38.20
CA ASP A 185 16.05 -9.78 37.41
C ASP A 185 15.79 -9.97 35.91
N LEU A 186 15.17 -8.95 35.30
CA LEU A 186 14.87 -8.92 33.86
C LEU A 186 16.02 -8.31 33.04
N GLY A 187 16.98 -7.66 33.69
CA GLY A 187 18.00 -6.82 33.08
C GLY A 187 17.41 -5.62 32.34
N TYR A 188 18.23 -4.95 31.53
CA TYR A 188 17.78 -3.82 30.72
C TYR A 188 16.88 -4.25 29.57
N PHE A 189 15.76 -3.54 29.44
CA PHE A 189 14.85 -3.63 28.30
C PHE A 189 14.44 -2.22 27.84
N SER A 190 13.85 -2.17 26.64
CA SER A 190 13.34 -0.92 26.04
C SER A 190 11.84 -1.02 25.76
N ALA A 191 11.25 0.06 25.25
CA ALA A 191 9.83 0.11 24.91
C ALA A 191 9.44 -0.98 23.89
N MET A 192 8.18 -1.40 23.94
CA MET A 192 7.59 -2.43 23.08
C MET A 192 8.16 -3.85 23.30
N GLN A 193 8.90 -4.08 24.40
CA GLN A 193 9.46 -5.39 24.74
C GLN A 193 8.69 -6.09 25.88
N MET A 194 7.90 -5.34 26.66
CA MET A 194 7.09 -5.82 27.77
C MET A 194 5.61 -5.51 27.53
N LEU A 195 4.71 -6.17 28.27
CA LEU A 195 3.29 -5.81 28.27
C LEU A 195 3.11 -4.35 28.71
N TYR A 196 2.21 -3.61 28.06
CA TYR A 196 2.10 -2.16 28.26
C TYR A 196 1.87 -1.72 29.72
N PRO A 197 1.01 -2.36 30.53
CA PRO A 197 0.87 -2.00 31.95
C PRO A 197 2.19 -2.17 32.73
N PHE A 198 2.94 -3.23 32.44
CA PHE A 198 4.24 -3.50 33.05
C PHE A 198 5.31 -2.50 32.60
N GLU A 199 5.39 -2.24 31.28
CA GLU A 199 6.27 -1.21 30.72
C GLU A 199 5.98 0.16 31.34
N ASN A 200 4.71 0.53 31.45
CA ASN A 200 4.30 1.80 32.02
C ASN A 200 4.78 1.96 33.47
N ALA A 201 4.57 0.94 34.31
CA ALA A 201 5.07 0.95 35.67
C ALA A 201 6.61 1.06 35.73
N ALA A 202 7.34 0.27 34.91
CA ALA A 202 8.80 0.32 34.91
C ALA A 202 9.36 1.68 34.48
N TYR A 203 8.69 2.36 33.54
CA TYR A 203 9.11 3.67 33.05
C TYR A 203 8.68 4.84 33.97
N GLN A 204 7.71 4.63 34.86
CA GLN A 204 7.19 5.65 35.79
C GLN A 204 7.77 5.53 37.21
N THR A 205 8.08 4.33 37.68
CA THR A 205 8.65 4.11 39.01
C THR A 205 10.08 4.66 39.09
N PRO A 206 10.42 5.49 40.08
CA PRO A 206 11.78 5.97 40.29
C PRO A 206 12.80 4.84 40.52
N VAL A 207 14.06 5.09 40.17
CA VAL A 207 15.15 4.13 40.39
C VAL A 207 15.31 3.86 41.89
N GLY A 208 15.33 2.57 42.25
CA GLY A 208 15.40 2.07 43.62
C GLY A 208 14.05 1.80 44.28
N GLU A 209 12.94 2.28 43.69
CA GLU A 209 11.60 2.15 44.28
C GLU A 209 10.83 0.93 43.77
N ILE A 210 9.78 0.57 44.52
CA ILE A 210 8.84 -0.51 44.19
C ILE A 210 7.59 0.10 43.53
N SER A 211 7.16 -0.47 42.41
CA SER A 211 5.95 -0.04 41.71
C SER A 211 4.68 -0.24 42.53
N GLU A 212 3.58 0.38 42.10
CA GLU A 212 2.23 -0.10 42.44
C GLU A 212 1.99 -1.53 41.91
N ILE A 213 0.91 -2.16 42.36
CA ILE A 213 0.50 -3.47 41.84
C ILE A 213 0.04 -3.32 40.39
N ILE A 214 0.61 -4.15 39.52
CA ILE A 214 0.35 -4.13 38.07
C ILE A 214 -0.51 -5.35 37.72
N GLU A 215 -1.67 -5.12 37.14
CA GLU A 215 -2.49 -6.20 36.58
C GLU A 215 -2.12 -6.47 35.11
N THR A 216 -2.02 -7.74 34.76
CA THR A 216 -1.80 -8.20 33.38
C THR A 216 -2.59 -9.46 33.12
N SER A 217 -2.61 -9.93 31.87
CA SER A 217 -3.20 -11.23 31.51
C SER A 217 -2.57 -12.46 32.19
N TYR A 218 -1.44 -12.30 32.90
CA TYR A 218 -0.77 -13.40 33.61
C TYR A 218 -1.07 -13.42 35.12
N GLY A 219 -1.62 -12.34 35.67
CA GLY A 219 -1.82 -12.13 37.09
C GLY A 219 -1.33 -10.77 37.54
N TYR A 220 -1.01 -10.66 38.83
CA TYR A 220 -0.56 -9.43 39.45
C TYR A 220 0.96 -9.40 39.63
N HIS A 221 1.57 -8.25 39.38
CA HIS A 221 3.01 -8.04 39.46
C HIS A 221 3.34 -6.87 40.36
N ILE A 222 4.55 -6.91 40.94
CA ILE A 222 5.27 -5.73 41.39
C ILE A 222 6.67 -5.77 40.80
N LEU A 223 7.25 -4.59 40.56
CA LEU A 223 8.62 -4.46 40.10
C LEU A 223 9.42 -3.48 40.96
N LYS A 224 10.73 -3.68 40.97
CA LYS A 224 11.72 -2.76 41.50
C LYS A 224 12.54 -2.23 40.33
N VAL A 225 12.61 -0.92 40.16
CA VAL A 225 13.46 -0.33 39.11
C VAL A 225 14.89 -0.29 39.61
N ASN A 226 15.78 -1.01 38.95
CA ASN A 226 17.18 -1.15 39.37
C ASN A 226 18.04 0.00 38.82
N ASP A 227 17.81 0.38 37.57
CA ASP A 227 18.56 1.45 36.89
C ASP A 227 17.84 1.95 35.64
N THR A 228 18.20 3.15 35.17
CA THR A 228 17.79 3.70 33.87
C THR A 228 18.99 4.30 33.15
N ARG A 229 19.11 4.06 31.84
CA ARG A 229 20.22 4.58 31.04
C ARG A 229 19.81 4.98 29.63
N PRO A 230 20.54 5.88 28.94
CA PRO A 230 20.30 6.15 27.52
C PRO A 230 20.44 4.88 26.67
N ALA A 231 19.52 4.66 25.76
CA ALA A 231 19.57 3.55 24.83
C ALA A 231 20.62 3.82 23.75
N LYS A 232 21.50 2.84 23.51
CA LYS A 232 22.55 2.98 22.48
C LYS A 232 22.01 2.72 21.06
N GLY A 233 20.85 2.08 20.94
CA GLY A 233 20.21 1.73 19.67
C GLY A 233 20.31 0.23 19.37
N THR A 234 20.64 -0.11 18.13
CA THR A 234 20.64 -1.49 17.64
C THR A 234 22.07 -2.00 17.46
N TYR A 235 22.40 -3.11 18.10
CA TYR A 235 23.71 -3.74 18.03
C TYR A 235 23.82 -4.62 16.80
N LYS A 236 24.85 -4.39 15.98
CA LYS A 236 25.28 -5.33 14.94
C LYS A 236 26.39 -6.20 15.51
N LEU A 237 26.11 -7.49 15.61
CA LEU A 237 27.01 -8.46 16.22
C LEU A 237 27.37 -9.54 15.22
N ALA A 238 28.57 -10.10 15.39
CA ALA A 238 28.94 -11.38 14.81
C ALA A 238 29.39 -12.35 15.91
N HIS A 239 29.29 -13.65 15.68
CA HIS A 239 29.79 -14.64 16.62
C HIS A 239 30.54 -15.81 15.98
N ILE A 240 31.50 -16.36 16.73
CA ILE A 240 32.04 -17.71 16.53
C ILE A 240 31.43 -18.59 17.60
N MET A 241 30.66 -19.60 17.19
CA MET A 241 29.96 -20.50 18.11
C MET A 241 30.53 -21.91 18.05
N LEU A 242 30.85 -22.51 19.20
CA LEU A 242 31.07 -23.96 19.35
C LEU A 242 29.93 -24.56 20.16
N ARG A 243 28.98 -25.19 19.47
CA ARG A 243 27.77 -25.76 20.03
C ARG A 243 28.09 -26.91 20.98
N PHE A 244 27.39 -26.96 22.12
CA PHE A 244 27.47 -28.12 23.01
C PHE A 244 26.79 -29.35 22.40
N PRO A 245 27.41 -30.54 22.46
CA PRO A 245 26.74 -31.80 22.14
C PRO A 245 25.53 -31.99 23.05
N ARG A 246 24.45 -32.60 22.54
CA ARG A 246 23.27 -32.92 23.35
C ARG A 246 23.69 -33.80 24.54
N GLY A 247 23.44 -33.35 25.76
CA GLY A 247 23.74 -34.09 27.00
C GLY A 247 25.18 -33.98 27.51
N ALA A 248 26.05 -33.17 26.88
CA ALA A 248 27.40 -32.93 27.37
C ALA A 248 27.45 -31.86 28.47
N ASN A 249 28.37 -32.01 29.41
CA ASN A 249 28.64 -30.99 30.44
C ASN A 249 29.36 -29.78 29.83
N SER A 250 28.94 -28.56 30.15
CA SER A 250 29.36 -27.30 29.49
C SER A 250 30.85 -26.97 29.63
N ASP A 251 31.47 -27.41 30.73
CA ASP A 251 32.74 -26.82 31.19
C ASP A 251 33.99 -27.36 30.48
N SER A 252 33.93 -28.57 29.90
CA SER A 252 35.10 -29.20 29.27
C SER A 252 35.05 -29.23 27.74
N TYR A 253 33.86 -29.28 27.14
CA TYR A 253 33.73 -29.41 25.69
C TYR A 253 33.95 -28.08 24.98
N GLY A 254 34.93 -28.03 24.08
CA GLY A 254 35.18 -26.86 23.24
C GLY A 254 35.87 -25.68 23.94
N ALA A 255 36.00 -25.69 25.28
CA ALA A 255 36.64 -24.61 26.05
C ALA A 255 38.10 -24.34 25.62
N ALA A 256 38.91 -25.40 25.48
CA ALA A 256 40.30 -25.26 24.99
C ALA A 256 40.33 -24.78 23.53
N LYS A 257 39.38 -25.24 22.71
CA LYS A 257 39.29 -24.89 21.29
C LYS A 257 38.90 -23.43 21.10
N ILE A 258 37.87 -22.93 21.80
CA ILE A 258 37.45 -21.53 21.72
C ILE A 258 38.50 -20.58 22.29
N LYS A 259 39.21 -20.98 23.36
CA LYS A 259 40.38 -20.22 23.87
C LYS A 259 41.51 -20.14 22.84
N GLY A 260 41.76 -21.24 22.11
CA GLY A 260 42.72 -21.27 21.00
C GLY A 260 42.32 -20.36 19.84
N ILE A 261 41.03 -20.33 19.48
CA ILE A 261 40.50 -19.41 18.45
C ILE A 261 40.67 -17.96 18.89
N HIS A 262 40.33 -17.63 20.14
CA HIS A 262 40.53 -16.30 20.70
C HIS A 262 42.02 -15.88 20.73
N ALA A 263 42.93 -16.81 21.04
CA ALA A 263 44.36 -16.54 20.98
C ALA A 263 44.84 -16.25 19.55
N GLN A 264 44.29 -16.92 18.53
CA GLN A 264 44.58 -16.62 17.13
C GLN A 264 44.04 -15.24 16.72
N LEU A 265 42.83 -14.86 17.16
CA LEU A 265 42.32 -13.51 16.96
C LEU A 265 43.24 -12.44 17.56
N ASN A 266 43.70 -12.65 18.81
CA ASN A 266 44.68 -11.77 19.46
C ASN A 266 46.05 -11.73 18.74
N GLY A 267 46.38 -12.78 17.99
CA GLY A 267 47.56 -12.84 17.13
C GLY A 267 47.38 -12.18 15.76
N GLY A 268 46.22 -11.57 15.48
CA GLY A 268 45.93 -10.87 14.22
C GLY A 268 45.33 -11.75 13.12
N ALA A 269 44.84 -12.96 13.44
CA ALA A 269 44.14 -13.80 12.48
C ALA A 269 42.83 -13.14 12.00
N ASN A 270 42.46 -13.38 10.75
CA ASN A 270 41.24 -12.82 10.16
C ASN A 270 39.97 -13.45 10.77
N TRP A 271 38.99 -12.61 11.10
CA TRP A 271 37.74 -13.01 11.76
C TRP A 271 36.89 -13.93 10.88
N GLU A 272 36.75 -13.57 9.60
CA GLU A 272 35.91 -14.27 8.64
C GLU A 272 36.44 -15.69 8.38
N ASP A 273 37.77 -15.85 8.26
CA ASP A 273 38.43 -17.15 8.11
C ASP A 273 38.19 -18.06 9.33
N LEU A 274 38.41 -17.53 10.54
CA LEU A 274 38.21 -18.29 11.78
C LEU A 274 36.73 -18.65 11.98
N THR A 275 35.82 -17.77 11.58
CA THR A 275 34.38 -18.03 11.65
C THR A 275 33.96 -19.12 10.69
N ALA A 276 34.39 -19.05 9.43
CA ALA A 276 34.09 -20.06 8.40
C ALA A 276 34.68 -21.44 8.77
N GLN A 277 35.89 -21.45 9.32
CA GLN A 277 36.60 -22.66 9.68
C GLN A 277 36.06 -23.32 10.95
N PHE A 278 35.78 -22.54 12.00
CA PHE A 278 35.54 -23.08 13.33
C PHE A 278 34.12 -22.94 13.85
N SER A 279 33.34 -21.95 13.37
CA SER A 279 31.97 -21.79 13.85
C SER A 279 31.11 -22.99 13.45
N THR A 280 30.34 -23.47 14.42
CA THR A 280 29.38 -24.56 14.30
C THR A 280 27.97 -24.06 14.04
N ASP A 281 27.74 -22.74 14.06
CA ASP A 281 26.50 -22.13 13.60
C ASP A 281 26.46 -22.12 12.07
N THR A 282 25.90 -23.18 11.51
CA THR A 282 25.80 -23.37 10.05
C THR A 282 25.06 -22.27 9.30
N LYS A 283 24.23 -21.47 9.98
CA LYS A 283 23.47 -20.38 9.35
C LYS A 283 24.33 -19.14 9.11
N THR A 284 25.26 -18.85 10.01
CA THR A 284 26.02 -17.60 10.02
C THR A 284 27.51 -17.79 9.71
N LYS A 285 28.06 -19.01 9.86
CA LYS A 285 29.51 -19.30 9.69
C LYS A 285 30.11 -18.82 8.36
N ASN A 286 29.34 -18.87 7.27
CA ASN A 286 29.80 -18.47 5.92
C ASN A 286 29.45 -17.00 5.60
N GLN A 287 28.88 -16.27 6.56
CA GLN A 287 28.50 -14.86 6.49
C GLN A 287 29.19 -14.10 7.63
N GLY A 288 30.46 -14.44 7.92
CA GLY A 288 31.23 -13.80 8.98
C GLY A 288 30.65 -13.98 10.39
N GLY A 289 29.70 -14.89 10.60
CA GLY A 289 29.05 -15.10 11.89
C GLY A 289 28.02 -14.01 12.24
N GLU A 290 27.63 -13.16 11.28
CA GLU A 290 26.73 -12.05 11.52
C GLU A 290 25.37 -12.51 12.04
N LEU A 291 24.92 -11.85 13.11
CA LEU A 291 23.61 -12.03 13.72
C LEU A 291 22.66 -10.95 13.20
N PRO A 292 21.33 -11.19 13.21
CA PRO A 292 20.36 -10.13 12.98
C PRO A 292 20.62 -8.95 13.93
N PRO A 293 20.38 -7.69 13.50
CA PRO A 293 20.49 -6.55 14.39
C PRO A 293 19.53 -6.68 15.58
N LEU A 294 20.03 -6.47 16.81
CA LEU A 294 19.26 -6.66 18.04
C LEU A 294 19.39 -5.43 18.95
N GLN A 295 18.29 -5.06 19.61
CA GLN A 295 18.33 -4.14 20.75
C GLN A 295 18.87 -4.87 21.98
N PHE A 296 19.37 -4.13 22.98
CA PHE A 296 20.02 -4.73 24.15
C PHE A 296 19.12 -5.74 24.89
N GLY A 297 17.85 -5.40 25.13
CA GLY A 297 16.89 -6.30 25.78
C GLY A 297 16.55 -7.57 24.98
N GLN A 298 16.80 -7.56 23.66
CA GLN A 298 16.60 -8.73 22.80
C GLN A 298 17.80 -9.68 22.81
N LEU A 299 18.94 -9.26 23.36
CA LEU A 299 20.10 -10.13 23.51
C LEU A 299 19.80 -11.24 24.52
N PRO A 300 20.28 -12.48 24.26
CA PRO A 300 20.23 -13.54 25.25
C PRO A 300 20.87 -13.09 26.58
N PRO A 301 20.34 -13.46 27.76
CA PRO A 301 20.87 -13.00 29.04
C PRO A 301 22.38 -13.24 29.22
N SER A 302 22.90 -14.35 28.70
CA SER A 302 24.35 -14.66 28.74
C SER A 302 25.23 -13.73 27.88
N PHE A 303 24.66 -13.08 26.86
CA PHE A 303 25.37 -12.17 25.97
C PHE A 303 25.42 -10.74 26.54
N ARG A 304 24.36 -10.29 27.23
CA ARG A 304 24.22 -8.93 27.74
C ARG A 304 25.44 -8.41 28.51
N PRO A 305 25.97 -9.09 29.56
CA PRO A 305 27.12 -8.59 30.33
C PRO A 305 28.43 -8.57 29.54
N VAL A 306 28.50 -9.32 28.43
CA VAL A 306 29.65 -9.37 27.54
C VAL A 306 29.57 -8.23 26.53
N VAL A 307 28.45 -8.12 25.81
CA VAL A 307 28.23 -7.11 24.77
C VAL A 307 28.26 -5.69 25.35
N ASP A 308 27.76 -5.49 26.57
CA ASP A 308 27.71 -4.15 27.19
C ASP A 308 29.10 -3.52 27.41
N LYS A 309 30.15 -4.36 27.48
CA LYS A 309 31.54 -3.95 27.71
C LYS A 309 32.35 -3.77 26.43
N LEU A 310 31.80 -4.16 25.27
CA LEU A 310 32.50 -4.08 23.99
C LEU A 310 32.37 -2.70 23.36
N THR A 311 33.40 -2.28 22.63
CA THR A 311 33.36 -1.17 21.68
C THR A 311 33.37 -1.68 20.22
N PRO A 312 32.85 -0.91 19.25
CA PRO A 312 32.84 -1.33 17.84
C PRO A 312 34.24 -1.76 17.34
N GLY A 313 34.30 -2.94 16.74
CA GLY A 313 35.53 -3.60 16.29
C GLY A 313 36.09 -4.64 17.25
N GLU A 314 35.74 -4.59 18.54
CA GLU A 314 36.24 -5.52 19.54
C GLU A 314 35.50 -6.86 19.54
N TYR A 315 36.20 -7.91 19.98
CA TYR A 315 35.63 -9.22 20.26
C TYR A 315 35.79 -9.59 21.73
N SER A 316 34.83 -10.39 22.23
CA SER A 316 34.77 -10.79 23.62
C SER A 316 35.80 -11.87 23.98
N GLN A 317 36.06 -12.00 25.28
CA GLN A 317 36.59 -13.26 25.81
C GLN A 317 35.61 -14.41 25.53
N PRO A 318 36.08 -15.67 25.45
CA PRO A 318 35.18 -16.81 25.33
C PRO A 318 34.24 -16.94 26.53
N PHE A 319 32.94 -17.09 26.26
CA PHE A 319 31.93 -17.28 27.30
C PHE A 319 30.92 -18.37 26.90
N ALA A 320 30.26 -18.96 27.89
CA ALA A 320 29.27 -20.01 27.67
C ALA A 320 27.85 -19.43 27.64
N SER A 321 27.01 -20.00 26.79
CA SER A 321 25.56 -19.82 26.76
C SER A 321 24.88 -21.20 26.83
N PRO A 322 23.55 -21.28 27.00
CA PRO A 322 22.82 -22.54 26.87
C PRO A 322 23.04 -23.27 25.53
N TYR A 323 23.52 -22.57 24.50
CA TYR A 323 23.71 -23.11 23.16
C TYR A 323 25.15 -23.60 22.89
N GLY A 324 26.15 -23.16 23.64
CA GLY A 324 27.55 -23.45 23.37
C GLY A 324 28.54 -22.42 23.93
N TRP A 325 29.80 -22.55 23.52
CA TRP A 325 30.81 -21.50 23.70
C TRP A 325 30.73 -20.47 22.58
N HIS A 326 30.91 -19.20 22.93
CA HIS A 326 30.85 -18.08 22.01
C HIS A 326 32.06 -17.15 22.17
N ILE A 327 32.51 -16.60 21.06
CA ILE A 327 33.22 -15.31 20.99
C ILE A 327 32.31 -14.39 20.20
N VAL A 328 32.01 -13.21 20.71
CA VAL A 328 31.14 -12.22 20.05
C VAL A 328 31.97 -11.02 19.65
N LYS A 329 31.81 -10.55 18.40
CA LYS A 329 32.36 -9.32 17.88
C LYS A 329 31.25 -8.26 17.83
N LEU A 330 31.51 -7.08 18.39
CA LEU A 330 30.66 -5.92 18.17
C LEU A 330 31.10 -5.27 16.86
N ILE A 331 30.26 -5.32 15.84
CA ILE A 331 30.58 -4.74 14.53
C ILE A 331 30.36 -3.23 14.60
N ASP A 332 29.16 -2.83 15.02
CA ASP A 332 28.71 -1.45 15.05
C ASP A 332 27.48 -1.31 15.97
N ILE A 333 27.16 -0.08 16.36
CA ILE A 333 25.91 0.27 17.05
C ILE A 333 25.19 1.32 16.20
N GLU A 334 24.06 0.93 15.63
CA GLU A 334 23.21 1.87 14.90
C GLU A 334 22.37 2.69 15.89
N PRO A 335 22.43 4.03 15.85
CA PRO A 335 21.62 4.87 16.72
C PRO A 335 20.13 4.75 16.40
N ILE A 336 19.29 5.16 17.35
CA ILE A 336 17.85 5.21 17.14
C ILE A 336 17.55 6.24 16.06
N LYS A 337 16.86 5.80 15.00
CA LYS A 337 16.47 6.68 13.89
C LYS A 337 15.46 7.72 14.36
N PRO A 338 15.37 8.89 13.70
CA PRO A 338 14.35 9.90 14.01
C PRO A 338 12.93 9.33 13.97
N LEU A 339 12.03 9.94 14.75
CA LEU A 339 10.63 9.51 14.82
C LEU A 339 9.99 9.37 13.44
N GLU A 340 10.27 10.28 12.50
CA GLU A 340 9.66 10.21 11.16
C GLU A 340 10.01 8.94 10.38
N ASP A 341 11.22 8.41 10.57
CA ASP A 341 11.64 7.14 9.95
C ASP A 341 11.02 5.92 10.65
N LEU A 342 10.78 6.02 11.97
CA LEU A 342 10.24 4.91 12.78
C LEU A 342 8.71 4.92 12.86
N ARG A 343 8.06 6.06 12.62
CA ARG A 343 6.61 6.28 12.77
C ARG A 343 5.77 5.19 12.08
N PRO A 344 6.03 4.79 10.81
CA PRO A 344 5.22 3.75 10.16
C PRO A 344 5.32 2.40 10.87
N ARG A 345 6.52 2.03 11.32
CA ARG A 345 6.76 0.77 12.05
C ARG A 345 6.13 0.81 13.44
N LEU A 346 6.32 1.89 14.19
CA LEU A 346 5.76 2.04 15.53
C LEU A 346 4.24 2.03 15.50
N LYS A 347 3.63 2.74 14.54
CA LYS A 347 2.19 2.70 14.30
C LYS A 347 1.70 1.26 14.12
N GLN A 348 2.32 0.50 13.22
CA GLN A 348 1.94 -0.90 12.97
C GLN A 348 2.11 -1.79 14.20
N GLN A 349 3.17 -1.59 15.00
CA GLN A 349 3.39 -2.36 16.22
C GLN A 349 2.33 -2.02 17.28
N ILE A 350 2.02 -0.74 17.48
CA ILE A 350 1.05 -0.26 18.46
C ILE A 350 -0.37 -0.69 18.10
N GLU A 351 -0.78 -0.59 16.83
CA GLU A 351 -2.12 -1.02 16.38
C GLU A 351 -2.39 -2.51 16.63
N ARG A 352 -1.32 -3.33 16.75
CA ARG A 352 -1.39 -4.77 17.05
C ARG A 352 -1.15 -5.09 18.53
N ASP A 353 -0.66 -4.13 19.31
CA ASP A 353 -0.36 -4.29 20.72
C ASP A 353 -1.62 -4.02 21.54
N PRO A 354 -1.89 -4.79 22.62
CA PRO A 354 -3.05 -4.59 23.49
C PRO A 354 -3.24 -3.14 23.99
N ARG A 355 -2.18 -2.32 24.03
CA ARG A 355 -2.26 -0.90 24.38
C ARG A 355 -3.19 -0.09 23.48
N SER A 356 -3.35 -0.48 22.21
CA SER A 356 -4.28 0.21 21.30
C SER A 356 -5.73 -0.02 21.71
N GLN A 357 -6.05 -1.22 22.23
CA GLN A 357 -7.40 -1.62 22.64
C GLN A 357 -7.76 -0.92 23.95
N ILE A 358 -6.84 -0.89 24.91
CA ILE A 358 -7.01 -0.15 26.17
C ILE A 358 -7.35 1.32 25.90
N LYS A 359 -6.63 1.97 24.97
CA LYS A 359 -6.91 3.36 24.61
C LYS A 359 -8.21 3.54 23.85
N LYS A 360 -8.62 2.56 23.04
CA LYS A 360 -9.91 2.58 22.37
C LYS A 360 -11.05 2.51 23.39
N GLU A 361 -10.98 1.60 24.35
CA GLU A 361 -11.96 1.44 25.42
C GLU A 361 -12.11 2.74 26.24
N GLU A 362 -10.98 3.35 26.65
CA GLU A 362 -10.97 4.65 27.35
C GLU A 362 -11.70 5.74 26.55
N ILE A 363 -11.58 5.74 25.22
CA ILE A 363 -12.27 6.70 24.35
C ILE A 363 -13.76 6.43 24.32
N ILE A 364 -14.17 5.17 24.15
CA ILE A 364 -15.59 4.79 24.17
C ILE A 364 -16.22 5.18 25.52
N ASP A 365 -15.54 4.95 26.64
CA ASP A 365 -16.05 5.34 27.96
C ASP A 365 -16.15 6.85 28.14
N ASN A 366 -15.19 7.61 27.61
CA ASN A 366 -15.28 9.07 27.55
C ASN A 366 -16.47 9.53 26.69
N LEU A 367 -16.72 8.89 25.55
CA LEU A 367 -17.88 9.17 24.69
C LEU A 367 -19.19 8.84 25.40
N LYS A 368 -19.28 7.67 26.06
CA LYS A 368 -20.44 7.26 26.88
C LYS A 368 -20.74 8.31 27.96
N THR A 369 -19.72 8.77 28.67
CA THR A 369 -19.85 9.78 29.71
C THR A 369 -20.33 11.11 29.13
N ARG A 370 -19.69 11.58 28.05
CA ARG A 370 -20.00 12.87 27.43
C ARG A 370 -21.39 12.91 26.82
N PHE A 371 -21.85 11.81 26.24
CA PHE A 371 -23.16 11.71 25.60
C PHE A 371 -24.26 11.10 26.50
N GLY A 372 -23.99 10.89 27.79
CA GLY A 372 -24.99 10.43 28.75
C GLY A 372 -25.59 9.07 28.39
N TYR A 373 -24.74 8.10 28.07
CA TYR A 373 -25.14 6.71 27.76
C TYR A 373 -26.00 6.10 28.87
N GLN A 374 -27.12 5.49 28.50
CA GLN A 374 -27.98 4.72 29.40
C GLN A 374 -28.38 3.40 28.73
N LEU A 375 -28.28 2.29 29.46
CA LEU A 375 -28.70 0.96 29.00
C LEU A 375 -30.02 0.57 29.66
N ASN A 376 -30.96 0.06 28.89
CA ASN A 376 -32.11 -0.65 29.43
C ASN A 376 -31.68 -2.09 29.77
N GLU A 377 -31.18 -2.28 31.00
CA GLU A 377 -30.64 -3.56 31.49
C GLU A 377 -31.65 -4.72 31.32
N GLN A 378 -32.95 -4.46 31.53
CA GLN A 378 -33.98 -5.47 31.39
C GLN A 378 -34.08 -6.00 29.95
N GLN A 379 -34.05 -5.10 28.96
CA GLN A 379 -34.11 -5.49 27.55
C GLN A 379 -32.80 -6.12 27.09
N TYR A 380 -31.67 -5.61 27.56
CA TYR A 380 -30.36 -6.18 27.31
C TYR A 380 -30.27 -7.64 27.82
N ASP A 381 -30.68 -7.90 29.07
CA ASP A 381 -30.70 -9.23 29.66
C ASP A 381 -31.65 -10.18 28.91
N LEU A 382 -32.80 -9.68 28.46
CA LEU A 382 -33.74 -10.47 27.68
C LEU A 382 -33.13 -10.90 26.35
N LEU A 383 -32.43 -10.00 25.65
CA LEU A 383 -31.71 -10.30 24.41
C LEU A 383 -30.53 -11.26 24.64
N LYS A 384 -29.79 -11.04 25.73
CA LYS A 384 -28.66 -11.88 26.13
C LYS A 384 -29.07 -13.35 26.32
N GLN A 385 -30.25 -13.60 26.87
CA GLN A 385 -30.82 -14.95 27.03
C GLN A 385 -31.19 -15.63 25.71
N ARG A 386 -31.30 -14.88 24.61
CA ARG A 386 -31.62 -15.40 23.26
C ARG A 386 -30.38 -15.68 22.42
N ALA A 387 -29.19 -15.42 22.96
CA ALA A 387 -27.94 -15.78 22.29
C ALA A 387 -27.81 -17.32 22.23
N ASP A 388 -27.88 -17.89 21.03
CA ASP A 388 -27.78 -19.32 20.79
C ASP A 388 -26.71 -19.69 19.75
N THR A 389 -26.55 -20.98 19.47
CA THR A 389 -25.50 -21.50 18.58
C THR A 389 -25.61 -21.01 17.14
N THR A 390 -26.74 -20.45 16.71
CA THR A 390 -26.90 -19.92 15.35
C THR A 390 -26.08 -18.64 15.14
N LEU A 391 -25.78 -17.87 16.20
CA LEU A 391 -24.81 -16.76 16.19
C LEU A 391 -23.43 -17.20 15.70
N SER A 392 -22.94 -18.35 16.19
CA SER A 392 -21.64 -18.89 15.79
C SER A 392 -21.59 -19.29 14.31
N THR A 393 -22.74 -19.59 13.71
CA THR A 393 -22.86 -19.92 12.28
C THR A 393 -23.14 -18.71 11.40
N GLY A 394 -23.40 -17.53 11.99
CA GLY A 394 -23.81 -16.33 11.26
C GLY A 394 -25.20 -16.44 10.65
N ASN A 395 -26.11 -17.20 11.26
CA ASN A 395 -27.51 -17.33 10.85
C ASN A 395 -28.47 -17.05 12.02
N TRP A 396 -28.04 -16.22 12.97
CA TRP A 396 -28.91 -15.79 14.06
C TRP A 396 -29.99 -14.90 13.51
N GLN A 397 -31.22 -15.41 13.58
CA GLN A 397 -32.42 -14.64 13.29
C GLN A 397 -33.12 -14.42 14.62
N ALA A 398 -32.65 -13.42 15.35
CA ALA A 398 -33.31 -13.03 16.57
C ALA A 398 -34.60 -12.29 16.23
N LEU A 399 -35.68 -13.07 16.24
CA LEU A 399 -37.06 -12.66 16.53
C LEU A 399 -37.75 -11.80 15.47
N ASP A 400 -38.70 -12.42 14.77
CA ASP A 400 -39.85 -11.79 14.11
C ASP A 400 -40.89 -11.26 15.12
N ASP A 401 -40.52 -11.11 16.39
CA ASP A 401 -41.39 -10.57 17.44
C ASP A 401 -41.40 -9.04 17.36
N GLU A 402 -42.36 -8.49 16.62
CA GLU A 402 -42.52 -7.05 16.43
C GLU A 402 -42.60 -6.29 17.76
N THR A 403 -43.11 -6.90 18.83
CA THR A 403 -43.22 -6.25 20.13
C THR A 403 -41.83 -5.99 20.72
N LEU A 404 -40.97 -7.00 20.73
CA LEU A 404 -39.61 -6.85 21.24
C LEU A 404 -38.77 -5.88 20.39
N ARG A 405 -38.92 -5.94 19.07
CA ARG A 405 -38.18 -5.06 18.15
C ARG A 405 -38.50 -3.57 18.40
N SER A 406 -39.68 -3.25 18.90
CA SER A 406 -40.10 -1.88 19.20
C SER A 406 -39.59 -1.33 20.53
N GLU A 407 -39.01 -2.16 21.39
CA GLU A 407 -38.57 -1.76 22.74
C GLU A 407 -37.28 -0.94 22.72
N ASP A 408 -37.20 0.08 23.57
CA ASP A 408 -36.02 0.91 23.78
C ASP A 408 -34.88 0.11 24.44
N LEU A 409 -33.73 0.02 23.77
CA LEU A 409 -32.58 -0.74 24.24
C LEU A 409 -31.55 0.15 24.93
N LEU A 410 -31.15 1.26 24.29
CA LEU A 410 -30.13 2.16 24.85
C LEU A 410 -30.35 3.61 24.43
N LYS A 411 -29.88 4.55 25.25
CA LYS A 411 -30.03 5.99 25.04
C LYS A 411 -28.67 6.67 24.92
N ILE A 412 -28.50 7.49 23.90
CA ILE A 412 -27.30 8.33 23.68
C ILE A 412 -27.74 9.72 23.23
N ASP A 413 -27.17 10.77 23.85
CA ASP A 413 -27.46 12.18 23.58
C ASP A 413 -28.97 12.51 23.58
N GLY A 414 -29.72 11.87 24.50
CA GLY A 414 -31.16 12.07 24.63
C GLY A 414 -32.04 11.19 23.72
N ASN A 415 -31.46 10.51 22.72
CA ASN A 415 -32.20 9.72 21.73
C ASN A 415 -32.12 8.23 22.07
N TRP A 416 -33.26 7.54 21.98
CA TRP A 416 -33.35 6.10 22.17
C TRP A 416 -33.05 5.36 20.87
N SER A 417 -32.28 4.28 21.00
CA SER A 417 -32.11 3.25 19.97
C SER A 417 -32.86 2.00 20.41
N SER A 418 -33.58 1.39 19.47
CA SER A 418 -34.44 0.25 19.74
C SER A 418 -33.71 -1.09 19.64
N THR A 419 -34.34 -2.11 20.20
CA THR A 419 -33.91 -3.50 20.04
C THR A 419 -33.89 -3.91 18.57
N GLY A 420 -34.87 -3.49 17.77
CA GLY A 420 -34.93 -3.78 16.34
C GLY A 420 -33.71 -3.26 15.58
N GLU A 421 -33.23 -2.06 15.90
CA GLU A 421 -32.05 -1.48 15.26
C GLU A 421 -30.77 -2.25 15.61
N PHE A 422 -30.63 -2.74 16.84
CA PHE A 422 -29.52 -3.62 17.20
C PHE A 422 -29.59 -4.96 16.45
N LEU A 423 -30.78 -5.55 16.34
CA LEU A 423 -30.98 -6.80 15.61
C LEU A 423 -30.67 -6.64 14.12
N ASP A 424 -31.11 -5.54 13.49
CA ASP A 424 -30.76 -5.19 12.11
C ASP A 424 -29.24 -5.03 11.93
N PHE A 425 -28.57 -4.46 12.93
CA PHE A 425 -27.11 -4.37 12.94
C PHE A 425 -26.47 -5.76 12.99
N VAL A 426 -26.96 -6.67 13.83
CA VAL A 426 -26.44 -8.05 13.88
C VAL A 426 -26.71 -8.78 12.56
N ASP A 427 -27.91 -8.62 11.98
CA ASP A 427 -28.25 -9.23 10.69
C ASP A 427 -27.31 -8.80 9.56
N LEU A 428 -26.92 -7.53 9.56
CA LEU A 428 -25.97 -6.99 8.60
C LEU A 428 -24.52 -7.44 8.84
N LYS A 429 -24.14 -7.70 10.11
CA LYS A 429 -22.75 -7.92 10.53
C LYS A 429 -22.38 -9.38 10.76
N GLN A 430 -23.38 -10.22 10.97
CA GLN A 430 -23.14 -11.61 11.30
C GLN A 430 -22.37 -12.33 10.20
N ARG A 431 -21.44 -13.16 10.64
CA ARG A 431 -20.61 -14.02 9.81
C ARG A 431 -20.23 -15.24 10.65
N PRO A 432 -19.84 -16.37 10.05
CA PRO A 432 -19.39 -17.53 10.81
C PRO A 432 -18.21 -17.19 11.73
N LEU A 433 -18.37 -17.44 13.03
CA LEU A 433 -17.36 -17.24 14.07
C LEU A 433 -17.16 -18.55 14.85
N PRO A 434 -16.46 -19.54 14.25
CA PRO A 434 -16.27 -20.83 14.89
C PRO A 434 -15.39 -20.69 16.13
N ASN A 435 -15.63 -21.54 17.13
CA ASN A 435 -14.88 -21.63 18.40
C ASN A 435 -15.13 -20.50 19.43
N ARG A 436 -16.15 -19.66 19.24
CA ARG A 436 -16.62 -18.73 20.29
C ARG A 436 -18.00 -19.12 20.80
N LYS A 437 -18.24 -18.85 22.09
CA LYS A 437 -19.53 -19.12 22.72
C LYS A 437 -20.58 -18.11 22.21
N PRO A 438 -21.86 -18.49 22.06
CA PRO A 438 -22.92 -17.58 21.64
C PRO A 438 -22.97 -16.25 22.42
N LEU A 439 -22.84 -16.34 23.73
CA LEU A 439 -22.89 -15.18 24.62
C LEU A 439 -21.78 -14.17 24.34
N GLU A 440 -20.57 -14.67 24.10
CA GLU A 440 -19.40 -13.86 23.78
C GLU A 440 -19.58 -13.16 22.43
N ILE A 441 -20.17 -13.84 21.44
CA ILE A 441 -20.47 -13.25 20.13
C ILE A 441 -21.53 -12.15 20.26
N PHE A 442 -22.57 -12.39 21.06
CA PHE A 442 -23.60 -11.39 21.36
C PHE A 442 -23.00 -10.12 21.98
N GLU A 443 -22.17 -10.27 23.01
CA GLU A 443 -21.51 -9.14 23.69
C GLU A 443 -20.60 -8.37 22.72
N ILE A 444 -19.82 -9.07 21.87
CA ILE A 444 -19.02 -8.44 20.82
C ILE A 444 -19.89 -7.60 19.87
N PHE A 445 -21.03 -8.11 19.42
CA PHE A 445 -21.91 -7.35 18.54
C PHE A 445 -22.55 -6.16 19.26
N PHE A 446 -22.95 -6.33 20.51
CA PHE A 446 -23.53 -5.25 21.31
C PHE A 446 -22.52 -4.12 21.52
N ASP A 447 -21.28 -4.44 21.88
CA ASP A 447 -20.22 -3.45 22.04
C ASP A 447 -19.92 -2.71 20.73
N GLN A 448 -19.86 -3.44 19.61
CA GLN A 448 -19.68 -2.83 18.28
C GLN A 448 -20.85 -1.93 17.88
N TYR A 449 -22.08 -2.26 18.30
CA TYR A 449 -23.26 -1.46 18.06
C TYR A 449 -23.24 -0.17 18.88
N VAL A 450 -22.91 -0.25 20.18
CA VAL A 450 -22.74 0.92 21.05
C VAL A 450 -21.63 1.84 20.51
N GLU A 451 -20.48 1.26 20.14
CA GLU A 451 -19.38 2.00 19.51
C GLU A 451 -19.85 2.72 18.25
N LYS A 452 -20.54 2.02 17.33
CA LYS A 452 -21.07 2.61 16.11
C LYS A 452 -21.93 3.83 16.42
N LEU A 453 -22.87 3.72 17.36
CA LEU A 453 -23.76 4.82 17.70
C LEU A 453 -22.99 6.00 18.27
N LEU A 454 -22.10 5.78 19.26
CA LEU A 454 -21.29 6.84 19.85
C LEU A 454 -20.44 7.59 18.81
N LEU A 455 -19.86 6.88 17.85
CA LEU A 455 -19.10 7.47 16.75
C LEU A 455 -20.00 8.24 15.77
N ASP A 456 -21.21 7.76 15.48
CA ASP A 456 -22.17 8.48 14.65
C ASP A 456 -22.59 9.80 15.30
N TYR A 457 -22.83 9.81 16.62
CA TYR A 457 -23.09 11.03 17.39
C TYR A 457 -21.88 11.97 17.43
N GLU A 458 -20.67 11.44 17.60
CA GLU A 458 -19.47 12.27 17.58
C GLU A 458 -19.26 12.92 16.21
N ALA A 459 -19.51 12.19 15.12
CA ALA A 459 -19.45 12.76 13.78
C ALA A 459 -20.42 13.94 13.63
N ASP A 460 -21.64 13.81 14.16
CA ASP A 460 -22.64 14.86 14.07
C ASP A 460 -22.25 16.10 14.89
N GLN A 461 -21.61 15.92 16.04
CA GLN A 461 -21.07 17.02 16.84
C GLN A 461 -19.84 17.65 16.18
N LEU A 462 -18.94 16.87 15.60
CA LEU A 462 -17.81 17.37 14.81
C LEU A 462 -18.31 18.16 13.59
N ALA A 463 -19.35 17.68 12.90
CA ALA A 463 -19.96 18.40 11.78
C ALA A 463 -20.58 19.73 12.20
N LYS A 464 -20.93 19.90 13.50
CA LYS A 464 -21.43 21.15 14.07
C LYS A 464 -20.30 22.07 14.57
N ASN A 465 -19.22 21.52 15.12
CA ASN A 465 -18.26 22.29 15.90
C ASN A 465 -16.86 22.38 15.28
N ASN A 466 -16.55 21.54 14.28
CA ASN A 466 -15.28 21.55 13.57
C ASN A 466 -15.50 22.00 12.11
N ARG A 467 -14.88 23.13 11.73
CA ARG A 467 -15.01 23.70 10.38
C ARG A 467 -14.52 22.73 9.30
N ASP A 468 -13.31 22.19 9.46
CA ASP A 468 -12.69 21.34 8.44
C ASP A 468 -13.47 20.04 8.24
N PHE A 469 -13.91 19.40 9.33
CA PHE A 469 -14.74 18.21 9.24
C PHE A 469 -16.09 18.51 8.56
N ARG A 470 -16.75 19.61 8.92
CA ARG A 470 -18.00 20.04 8.28
C ARG A 470 -17.83 20.26 6.77
N GLN A 471 -16.75 20.92 6.37
CA GLN A 471 -16.48 21.18 4.95
C GLN A 471 -16.13 19.88 4.21
N LEU A 472 -15.30 19.02 4.80
CA LEU A 472 -14.99 17.69 4.25
C LEU A 472 -16.26 16.86 4.02
N MET A 473 -17.16 16.79 5.02
CA MET A 473 -18.41 16.06 4.90
C MET A 473 -19.32 16.64 3.82
N ARG A 474 -19.35 17.97 3.66
CA ARG A 474 -20.13 18.64 2.60
C ARG A 474 -19.58 18.34 1.22
N GLU A 475 -18.29 18.55 1.01
CA GLU A 475 -17.61 18.27 -0.26
C GLU A 475 -17.85 16.84 -0.69
N TYR A 476 -17.74 15.90 0.24
CA TYR A 476 -17.92 14.50 -0.05
C TYR A 476 -19.38 14.16 -0.40
N LYS A 477 -20.34 14.65 0.39
CA LYS A 477 -21.78 14.47 0.12
C LYS A 477 -22.11 14.97 -1.29
N GLU A 478 -21.65 16.16 -1.62
CA GLU A 478 -21.93 16.81 -2.90
C GLU A 478 -21.16 16.19 -4.07
N GLY A 479 -19.94 15.69 -3.83
CA GLY A 479 -19.16 14.97 -4.82
C GLY A 479 -19.81 13.65 -5.23
N LEU A 480 -20.30 12.86 -4.27
CA LEU A 480 -21.06 11.64 -4.56
C LEU A 480 -22.34 11.94 -5.34
N MET A 481 -23.11 12.93 -4.88
CA MET A 481 -24.32 13.37 -5.58
C MET A 481 -24.02 13.84 -7.00
N LEU A 482 -22.94 14.61 -7.18
CA LEU A 482 -22.49 15.08 -8.48
C LEU A 482 -22.16 13.91 -9.42
N PHE A 483 -21.45 12.89 -8.92
CA PHE A 483 -21.10 11.70 -9.70
C PHE A 483 -22.36 11.03 -10.27
N GLU A 484 -23.34 10.74 -9.41
CA GLU A 484 -24.60 10.10 -9.82
C GLU A 484 -25.34 10.89 -10.91
N VAL A 485 -25.47 12.21 -10.75
CA VAL A 485 -26.15 13.03 -11.77
C VAL A 485 -25.34 13.20 -13.05
N MET A 486 -24.01 13.26 -12.97
CA MET A 486 -23.14 13.33 -14.14
C MET A 486 -23.16 12.01 -14.93
N GLU A 487 -23.18 10.87 -14.25
CA GLU A 487 -23.31 9.56 -14.88
C GLU A 487 -24.62 9.48 -15.67
N ALA A 488 -25.73 9.81 -15.03
CA ALA A 488 -27.05 9.74 -15.64
C ALA A 488 -27.25 10.73 -16.82
N ASN A 489 -26.70 11.94 -16.73
CA ASN A 489 -27.03 13.01 -17.69
C ASN A 489 -25.95 13.25 -18.76
N VAL A 490 -24.70 12.86 -18.51
CA VAL A 490 -23.55 13.19 -19.37
C VAL A 490 -22.79 11.94 -19.77
N TRP A 491 -22.27 11.18 -18.80
CA TRP A 491 -21.27 10.14 -19.10
C TRP A 491 -21.90 8.90 -19.76
N ALA A 492 -22.91 8.28 -19.13
CA ALA A 492 -23.63 7.15 -19.71
C ALA A 492 -24.26 7.55 -21.05
N LYS A 493 -24.91 8.73 -21.07
CA LYS A 493 -25.58 9.26 -22.25
C LYS A 493 -24.64 9.41 -23.45
N ALA A 494 -23.41 9.88 -23.26
CA ALA A 494 -22.44 10.02 -24.35
C ALA A 494 -22.02 8.67 -24.96
N ILE A 495 -22.08 7.58 -24.18
CA ILE A 495 -21.72 6.23 -24.61
C ILE A 495 -22.92 5.53 -25.26
N GLU A 496 -24.10 5.67 -24.66
CA GLU A 496 -25.35 5.04 -25.12
C GLU A 496 -25.89 5.71 -26.40
N ASP A 497 -25.74 7.03 -26.53
CA ASP A 497 -26.18 7.80 -27.70
C ASP A 497 -25.19 7.68 -28.87
N SER A 498 -25.12 6.48 -29.45
CA SER A 498 -24.26 6.20 -30.61
C SER A 498 -24.59 7.07 -31.83
N ALA A 499 -25.86 7.47 -31.99
CA ALA A 499 -26.31 8.31 -33.09
C ALA A 499 -25.85 9.77 -32.92
N GLY A 500 -26.03 10.33 -31.72
CA GLY A 500 -25.56 11.67 -31.37
C GLY A 500 -24.04 11.77 -31.38
N LEU A 501 -23.34 10.76 -30.86
CA LEU A 501 -21.87 10.69 -30.91
C LEU A 501 -21.35 10.71 -32.36
N LEU A 502 -21.99 9.94 -33.25
CA LEU A 502 -21.63 9.92 -34.68
C LEU A 502 -21.92 11.27 -35.35
N ALA A 503 -23.08 11.88 -35.08
CA ALA A 503 -23.43 13.19 -35.60
C ALA A 503 -22.45 14.27 -35.12
N PHE A 504 -22.10 14.25 -33.83
CA PHE A 504 -21.12 15.15 -33.24
C PHE A 504 -19.74 14.99 -33.91
N TYR A 505 -19.26 13.75 -34.08
CA TYR A 505 -18.03 13.48 -34.81
C TYR A 505 -18.07 14.02 -36.24
N GLN A 506 -19.18 13.81 -36.96
CA GLN A 506 -19.34 14.28 -38.34
C GLN A 506 -19.29 15.80 -38.47
N GLN A 507 -19.89 16.52 -37.51
CA GLN A 507 -19.89 17.98 -37.47
C GLN A 507 -18.54 18.58 -37.06
N ASN A 508 -17.70 17.82 -36.34
CA ASN A 508 -16.43 18.29 -35.78
C ASN A 508 -15.21 17.54 -36.35
N ARG A 509 -15.30 17.00 -37.58
CA ARG A 509 -14.24 16.17 -38.20
C ARG A 509 -12.90 16.89 -38.32
N ASP A 510 -12.93 18.21 -38.45
CA ASP A 510 -11.77 19.10 -38.51
C ASP A 510 -10.93 19.10 -37.21
N ARG A 511 -11.51 18.66 -36.09
CA ARG A 511 -10.79 18.52 -34.81
C ARG A 511 -10.04 17.20 -34.68
N TYR A 512 -10.28 16.24 -35.58
CA TYR A 512 -9.78 14.87 -35.50
C TYR A 512 -8.97 14.52 -36.75
N LEU A 513 -7.84 15.18 -36.94
CA LEU A 513 -6.98 15.01 -38.10
C LEU A 513 -5.72 14.23 -37.73
N TYR A 514 -5.24 13.37 -38.64
CA TYR A 514 -3.83 13.00 -38.66
C TYR A 514 -3.02 14.21 -39.10
N ASP A 515 -1.83 14.37 -38.53
CA ASP A 515 -0.83 15.21 -39.16
C ASP A 515 -0.36 14.55 -40.48
N ALA A 516 0.50 15.26 -41.22
CA ALA A 516 1.13 14.67 -42.40
C ALA A 516 1.88 13.39 -42.02
N ARG A 517 1.60 12.30 -42.73
CA ARG A 517 2.19 10.97 -42.48
C ARG A 517 3.16 10.59 -43.58
N VAL A 518 4.16 9.78 -43.27
CA VAL A 518 5.12 9.26 -44.25
C VAL A 518 5.16 7.74 -44.18
N GLU A 519 4.98 7.08 -45.32
CA GLU A 519 5.31 5.67 -45.49
C GLU A 519 6.83 5.59 -45.66
N ALA A 520 7.52 5.01 -44.70
CA ALA A 520 8.98 5.00 -44.66
C ALA A 520 9.55 3.71 -44.11
N VAL A 521 10.83 3.48 -44.41
CA VAL A 521 11.67 2.54 -43.69
C VAL A 521 12.82 3.29 -43.05
N VAL A 522 12.90 3.22 -41.72
CA VAL A 522 13.91 3.87 -40.89
C VAL A 522 14.91 2.82 -40.44
N TYR A 523 16.12 2.92 -40.96
CA TYR A 523 17.28 2.10 -40.59
C TYR A 523 18.11 2.86 -39.55
N ASN A 524 18.21 2.32 -38.35
CA ASN A 524 18.99 2.85 -37.24
C ASN A 524 20.27 2.01 -37.06
N MET A 525 21.40 2.58 -37.46
CA MET A 525 22.70 1.93 -37.55
C MET A 525 23.64 2.43 -36.45
N LYS A 526 24.60 1.59 -36.07
CA LYS A 526 25.68 1.98 -35.15
C LYS A 526 26.49 3.14 -35.72
N ASP A 527 26.91 3.02 -36.97
CA ASP A 527 27.68 4.03 -37.73
C ASP A 527 27.44 3.82 -39.23
N SER A 528 27.99 4.69 -40.08
CA SER A 528 27.76 4.67 -41.54
C SER A 528 28.63 3.66 -42.31
N SER A 529 29.49 2.87 -41.64
CA SER A 529 30.52 2.05 -42.32
C SER A 529 29.98 1.00 -43.29
N PHE A 530 28.76 0.51 -43.05
CA PHE A 530 28.10 -0.52 -43.86
C PHE A 530 26.87 0.00 -44.63
N LEU A 531 26.73 1.33 -44.80
CA LEU A 531 25.56 1.93 -45.45
C LEU A 531 25.38 1.43 -46.90
N ASP A 532 26.45 1.38 -47.69
CA ASP A 532 26.37 0.99 -49.09
C ASP A 532 25.97 -0.48 -49.25
N GLU A 533 26.48 -1.34 -48.36
CA GLU A 533 26.09 -2.75 -48.29
C GLU A 533 24.62 -2.88 -47.87
N LEU A 534 24.19 -2.14 -46.85
CA LEU A 534 22.80 -2.12 -46.41
C LEU A 534 21.86 -1.63 -47.52
N LYS A 535 22.21 -0.59 -48.26
CA LYS A 535 21.42 -0.10 -49.41
C LYS A 535 21.27 -1.16 -50.49
N LYS A 536 22.35 -1.89 -50.80
CA LYS A 536 22.32 -3.00 -51.76
C LYS A 536 21.44 -4.15 -51.28
N GLU A 537 21.58 -4.54 -50.02
CA GLU A 537 20.77 -5.62 -49.44
C GLU A 537 19.30 -5.22 -49.35
N ALA A 538 18.97 -4.02 -48.87
CA ALA A 538 17.61 -3.49 -48.77
C ALA A 538 16.87 -3.40 -50.12
N GLY A 539 17.59 -3.36 -51.24
CA GLY A 539 17.00 -3.40 -52.59
C GLY A 539 16.52 -4.79 -53.04
N LYS A 540 16.77 -5.86 -52.27
CA LYS A 540 16.30 -7.21 -52.58
C LYS A 540 14.83 -7.39 -52.21
N GLU A 541 14.11 -8.20 -52.98
CA GLU A 541 12.70 -8.52 -52.71
C GLU A 541 12.52 -9.64 -51.68
N ASN A 542 13.56 -10.43 -51.42
CA ASN A 542 13.52 -11.57 -50.51
C ASN A 542 14.84 -11.69 -49.73
N TYR A 543 14.73 -11.81 -48.41
CA TYR A 543 15.87 -11.87 -47.48
C TYR A 543 15.99 -13.28 -46.94
N VAL A 544 17.09 -13.96 -47.29
CA VAL A 544 17.41 -15.30 -46.78
C VAL A 544 18.10 -15.16 -45.43
N ILE A 545 17.47 -15.68 -44.37
CA ILE A 545 17.97 -15.60 -43.00
C ILE A 545 18.59 -16.91 -42.52
N LEU A 546 18.30 -18.01 -43.21
CA LEU A 546 18.87 -19.32 -42.95
C LEU A 546 19.00 -20.07 -44.27
N ASP A 547 20.17 -20.64 -44.55
CA ASP A 547 20.37 -21.59 -45.64
C ASP A 547 21.33 -22.69 -45.20
N THR A 548 20.80 -23.85 -44.80
CA THR A 548 21.59 -24.91 -44.16
C THR A 548 21.29 -26.29 -44.73
N VAL A 549 22.28 -27.18 -44.74
CA VAL A 549 22.14 -28.59 -45.15
C VAL A 549 22.48 -29.51 -43.98
N ILE A 550 21.56 -30.39 -43.61
CA ILE A 550 21.68 -31.33 -42.48
C ILE A 550 21.70 -32.77 -43.02
N SER A 551 22.57 -33.62 -42.48
CA SER A 551 22.64 -35.06 -42.82
C SER A 551 21.94 -35.91 -41.75
N LEU A 552 21.22 -36.97 -42.15
CA LEU A 552 20.31 -37.82 -41.33
C LEU A 552 20.89 -38.51 -40.07
N VAL A 553 22.16 -38.28 -39.71
CA VAL A 553 22.75 -38.80 -38.46
C VAL A 553 22.31 -37.96 -37.25
N GLU A 554 21.70 -36.79 -37.46
CA GLU A 554 21.46 -35.79 -36.42
C GLU A 554 19.98 -35.34 -36.32
N LYS A 555 19.05 -36.26 -35.99
CA LYS A 555 17.64 -35.89 -35.74
C LYS A 555 17.48 -34.72 -34.75
N ASN A 556 18.35 -34.65 -33.74
CA ASN A 556 18.34 -33.58 -32.74
C ASN A 556 18.67 -32.19 -33.31
N GLU A 557 19.39 -32.09 -34.43
CA GLU A 557 19.77 -30.80 -35.02
C GLU A 557 18.61 -30.17 -35.82
N VAL A 558 17.78 -30.99 -36.47
CA VAL A 558 16.56 -30.52 -37.15
C VAL A 558 15.57 -29.92 -36.14
N ASP A 559 15.34 -30.61 -35.01
CA ASP A 559 14.45 -30.14 -33.95
C ASP A 559 14.94 -28.83 -33.31
N LYS A 560 16.24 -28.72 -33.04
CA LYS A 560 16.86 -27.50 -32.50
C LYS A 560 16.66 -26.32 -33.46
N LEU A 561 16.90 -26.53 -34.76
CA LEU A 561 16.76 -25.50 -35.79
C LEU A 561 15.29 -25.04 -35.91
N ILE A 562 14.35 -25.97 -35.98
CA ILE A 562 12.91 -25.66 -36.02
C ILE A 562 12.52 -24.85 -34.77
N LYS A 563 12.94 -25.29 -33.58
CA LYS A 563 12.66 -24.58 -32.33
C LYS A 563 13.26 -23.17 -32.32
N GLY A 564 14.51 -23.01 -32.79
CA GLY A 564 15.20 -21.72 -32.88
C GLY A 564 14.55 -20.76 -33.89
N SER A 565 13.92 -21.29 -34.95
CA SER A 565 13.24 -20.48 -35.97
C SER A 565 11.82 -20.05 -35.61
N SER A 566 11.18 -20.66 -34.60
CA SER A 566 9.78 -20.39 -34.24
C SER A 566 9.43 -18.91 -33.98
N PRO A 567 10.27 -18.09 -33.31
CA PRO A 567 9.97 -16.67 -33.11
C PRO A 567 9.80 -15.89 -34.42
N LEU A 568 10.50 -16.30 -35.48
CA LEU A 568 10.51 -15.59 -36.76
C LEU A 568 9.13 -15.63 -37.42
N PHE A 569 8.41 -16.75 -37.32
CA PHE A 569 7.08 -16.89 -37.91
C PHE A 569 6.00 -16.08 -37.18
N ARG A 570 6.23 -15.74 -35.91
CA ARG A 570 5.33 -14.84 -35.14
C ARG A 570 5.65 -13.37 -35.37
N GLN A 571 6.92 -13.06 -35.59
CA GLN A 571 7.42 -11.70 -35.65
C GLN A 571 7.33 -11.09 -37.06
N TYR A 572 7.38 -11.91 -38.10
CA TYR A 572 7.43 -11.46 -39.48
C TYR A 572 6.35 -12.13 -40.33
N GLU A 573 5.52 -11.32 -40.99
CA GLU A 573 4.58 -11.81 -42.00
C GLU A 573 5.33 -12.18 -43.29
N GLY A 574 4.75 -13.11 -44.08
CA GLY A 574 5.28 -13.46 -45.40
C GLY A 574 6.53 -14.35 -45.41
N MET A 575 6.93 -14.91 -44.27
CA MET A 575 8.03 -15.89 -44.18
C MET A 575 7.74 -17.13 -45.05
N LYS A 576 8.77 -17.60 -45.77
CA LYS A 576 8.77 -18.79 -46.63
C LYS A 576 9.83 -19.79 -46.18
N ILE A 577 9.48 -21.07 -46.24
CA ILE A 577 10.34 -22.21 -45.90
C ILE A 577 10.51 -23.05 -47.17
N ASN A 578 11.73 -23.20 -47.67
CA ASN A 578 12.03 -24.11 -48.76
C ASN A 578 12.79 -25.32 -48.20
N LEU A 579 12.20 -26.51 -48.37
CA LEU A 579 12.78 -27.78 -47.94
C LEU A 579 13.17 -28.57 -49.18
N LYS A 580 14.48 -28.72 -49.40
CA LYS A 580 15.01 -29.56 -50.48
C LYS A 580 15.60 -30.84 -49.88
N TYR A 581 15.12 -32.01 -50.28
CA TYR A 581 15.40 -33.26 -49.56
C TYR A 581 15.77 -34.41 -50.51
N GLY A 582 16.67 -35.29 -50.08
CA GLY A 582 17.01 -36.51 -50.81
C GLY A 582 16.33 -37.77 -50.26
N ASN A 583 16.75 -38.93 -50.78
CA ASN A 583 16.17 -40.22 -50.46
C ASN A 583 16.33 -40.62 -48.98
N GLY A 584 15.23 -41.09 -48.38
CA GLY A 584 15.17 -41.55 -46.98
C GLY A 584 14.78 -40.49 -45.94
N ILE A 585 14.51 -39.25 -46.35
CA ILE A 585 14.01 -38.19 -45.47
C ILE A 585 12.48 -38.28 -45.34
N ASN A 586 11.97 -38.41 -44.11
CA ASN A 586 10.53 -38.21 -43.85
C ASN A 586 10.22 -36.71 -43.80
N VAL A 587 10.06 -36.11 -44.99
CA VAL A 587 9.81 -34.66 -45.12
C VAL A 587 8.46 -34.26 -44.54
N GLU A 588 7.45 -35.13 -44.58
CA GLU A 588 6.12 -34.86 -44.03
C GLU A 588 6.18 -34.57 -42.53
N HIS A 589 6.97 -35.36 -41.79
CA HIS A 589 7.18 -35.14 -40.36
C HIS A 589 7.83 -33.77 -40.07
N VAL A 590 8.81 -33.36 -40.89
CA VAL A 590 9.48 -32.05 -40.75
C VAL A 590 8.50 -30.89 -41.03
N VAL A 591 7.64 -31.03 -42.03
CA VAL A 591 6.58 -30.05 -42.35
C VAL A 591 5.63 -29.88 -41.16
N GLU A 592 5.17 -30.99 -40.57
CA GLU A 592 4.29 -30.96 -39.41
C GLU A 592 4.92 -30.22 -38.22
N GLN A 593 6.21 -30.44 -37.97
CA GLN A 593 6.93 -29.74 -36.90
C GLN A 593 7.00 -28.23 -37.12
N PHE A 594 7.24 -27.76 -38.35
CA PHE A 594 7.19 -26.32 -38.66
C PHE A 594 5.79 -25.73 -38.46
N ILE A 595 4.75 -26.44 -38.89
CA ILE A 595 3.35 -26.00 -38.71
C ILE A 595 3.00 -25.89 -37.22
N GLN A 596 3.37 -26.90 -36.42
CA GLN A 596 3.17 -26.87 -34.97
C GLN A 596 3.90 -25.71 -34.28
N LYS A 597 4.94 -25.15 -34.91
CA LYS A 597 5.70 -23.99 -34.40
C LYS A 597 5.25 -22.64 -34.97
N GLY A 598 4.15 -22.62 -35.71
CA GLY A 598 3.48 -21.40 -36.18
C GLY A 598 3.70 -21.06 -37.65
N ALA A 599 4.38 -21.90 -38.43
CA ALA A 599 4.48 -21.68 -39.87
C ALA A 599 3.14 -21.99 -40.58
N ALA A 600 2.74 -21.15 -41.53
CA ALA A 600 1.58 -21.44 -42.35
C ALA A 600 1.89 -22.58 -43.33
N LYS A 601 0.96 -23.52 -43.54
CA LYS A 601 1.17 -24.62 -44.51
C LYS A 601 1.44 -24.09 -45.93
N SER A 602 0.81 -22.98 -46.31
CA SER A 602 0.98 -22.33 -47.61
C SER A 602 2.35 -21.68 -47.81
N SER A 603 3.16 -21.54 -46.75
CA SER A 603 4.49 -20.94 -46.83
C SER A 603 5.62 -21.97 -46.96
N ILE A 604 5.32 -23.26 -47.04
CA ILE A 604 6.31 -24.34 -47.10
C ILE A 604 6.36 -24.92 -48.51
N ASN A 605 7.53 -24.83 -49.17
CA ASN A 605 7.79 -25.38 -50.48
C ASN A 605 8.70 -26.61 -50.37
N LEU A 606 8.35 -27.68 -51.08
CA LEU A 606 9.06 -28.95 -51.04
C LEU A 606 9.71 -29.24 -52.41
N GLN A 607 10.97 -29.68 -52.40
CA GLN A 607 11.69 -30.10 -53.61
C GLN A 607 12.51 -31.36 -53.35
N GLN A 608 12.18 -32.48 -54.01
CA GLN A 608 12.99 -33.69 -53.94
C GLN A 608 14.21 -33.59 -54.87
N ASP A 609 15.38 -34.03 -54.40
CA ASP A 609 16.60 -34.12 -55.17
C ASP A 609 17.40 -35.35 -54.74
N ASP A 610 17.30 -36.43 -55.53
CA ASP A 610 17.92 -37.71 -55.23
C ASP A 610 19.45 -37.64 -55.10
N ALA A 611 20.10 -36.65 -55.74
CA ALA A 611 21.54 -36.43 -55.64
C ALA A 611 21.97 -35.99 -54.22
N MET A 612 21.03 -35.53 -53.39
CA MET A 612 21.29 -35.15 -52.01
C MET A 612 21.43 -36.35 -51.06
N GLY A 613 21.05 -37.56 -51.48
CA GLY A 613 21.11 -38.75 -50.63
C GLY A 613 20.33 -38.55 -49.33
N ASN A 614 20.95 -38.81 -48.19
CA ASN A 614 20.30 -38.73 -46.87
C ASN A 614 20.31 -37.31 -46.24
N LYS A 615 20.27 -36.25 -47.06
CA LYS A 615 20.40 -34.85 -46.61
C LYS A 615 19.10 -34.06 -46.80
N LEU A 616 18.89 -33.09 -45.92
CA LEU A 616 17.83 -32.09 -45.96
C LEU A 616 18.44 -30.69 -45.98
N LYS A 617 18.13 -29.90 -47.00
CA LYS A 617 18.43 -28.48 -47.08
C LYS A 617 17.20 -27.68 -46.65
N ILE A 618 17.40 -26.77 -45.69
CA ILE A 618 16.37 -25.88 -45.16
C ILE A 618 16.79 -24.44 -45.48
N THR A 619 15.93 -23.74 -46.21
CA THR A 619 16.10 -22.31 -46.49
C THR A 619 14.92 -21.53 -45.91
N LEU A 620 15.18 -20.57 -45.01
CA LEU A 620 14.17 -19.63 -44.50
C LEU A 620 14.39 -18.26 -45.13
N SER A 621 13.32 -17.68 -45.66
CA SER A 621 13.36 -16.35 -46.26
C SER A 621 12.08 -15.56 -46.02
N GLY A 622 12.11 -14.23 -46.17
CA GLY A 622 10.90 -13.40 -46.12
C GLY A 622 11.12 -12.05 -46.79
N ASN A 623 10.06 -11.27 -46.93
CA ASN A 623 10.07 -9.99 -47.66
C ASN A 623 10.13 -8.74 -46.75
N SER A 624 10.02 -8.90 -45.43
CA SER A 624 10.13 -7.76 -44.51
C SER A 624 11.58 -7.27 -44.42
N LYS A 625 11.79 -5.97 -44.59
CA LYS A 625 13.12 -5.34 -44.44
C LYS A 625 13.67 -5.48 -43.03
N LYS A 626 12.81 -5.73 -42.03
CA LYS A 626 13.24 -5.98 -40.65
C LYS A 626 14.05 -7.27 -40.50
N LEU A 627 13.96 -8.20 -41.47
CA LEU A 627 14.82 -9.38 -41.51
C LEU A 627 16.31 -9.06 -41.71
N LEU A 628 16.65 -7.87 -42.24
CA LEU A 628 18.03 -7.42 -42.36
C LEU A 628 18.74 -7.30 -41.00
N GLU A 629 18.00 -7.13 -39.90
CA GLU A 629 18.58 -7.20 -38.56
C GLU A 629 19.26 -8.54 -38.31
N HIS A 630 18.75 -9.65 -38.87
CA HIS A 630 19.42 -10.95 -38.77
C HIS A 630 20.72 -10.99 -39.56
N THR A 631 20.82 -10.31 -40.69
CA THR A 631 22.05 -10.28 -41.50
C THR A 631 23.13 -9.44 -40.80
N PHE A 632 22.77 -8.25 -40.30
CA PHE A 632 23.74 -7.27 -39.80
C PHE A 632 24.04 -7.36 -38.30
N ASN A 633 23.24 -8.07 -37.49
CA ASN A 633 23.45 -8.19 -36.03
C ASN A 633 24.15 -9.50 -35.59
N GLN A 634 24.83 -10.20 -36.49
CA GLN A 634 25.47 -11.50 -36.19
C GLN A 634 26.58 -11.40 -35.13
N GLU A 635 27.43 -10.36 -35.21
CA GLU A 635 28.54 -10.16 -34.28
C GLU A 635 28.17 -9.32 -33.05
N SER A 636 27.25 -8.36 -33.21
CA SER A 636 26.82 -7.47 -32.14
C SER A 636 25.33 -7.13 -32.27
N ALA A 637 24.59 -7.37 -31.19
CA ALA A 637 23.20 -6.96 -31.09
C ALA A 637 23.09 -5.43 -31.23
N LEU A 638 22.04 -4.96 -31.91
CA LEU A 638 21.77 -3.53 -32.16
C LEU A 638 22.75 -2.84 -33.13
N THR A 639 23.46 -3.58 -33.99
CA THR A 639 24.22 -3.00 -35.10
C THR A 639 23.27 -2.28 -36.07
N LEU A 640 22.13 -2.90 -36.36
CA LEU A 640 21.03 -2.39 -37.18
C LEU A 640 19.69 -2.61 -36.46
N GLN A 641 18.82 -1.61 -36.50
CA GLN A 641 17.39 -1.75 -36.19
C GLN A 641 16.58 -1.15 -37.34
N VAL A 642 15.46 -1.78 -37.70
CA VAL A 642 14.64 -1.38 -38.85
C VAL A 642 13.19 -1.18 -38.40
N ASN A 643 12.65 0.01 -38.67
CA ASN A 643 11.23 0.31 -38.50
C ASN A 643 10.62 0.61 -39.86
N GLU A 644 9.65 -0.20 -40.27
CA GLU A 644 8.93 -0.08 -41.55
C GLU A 644 7.45 0.16 -41.25
N GLY A 645 6.84 1.13 -41.92
CA GLY A 645 5.43 1.45 -41.72
C GLY A 645 5.04 2.85 -42.16
N LEU A 646 3.83 3.24 -41.75
CA LEU A 646 3.29 4.59 -41.93
C LEU A 646 3.40 5.35 -40.61
N PHE A 647 4.07 6.50 -40.63
CA PHE A 647 4.42 7.27 -39.43
C PHE A 647 3.93 8.72 -39.50
N GLU A 648 3.34 9.24 -38.42
CA GLU A 648 3.26 10.69 -38.16
C GLU A 648 4.67 11.21 -37.80
N LYS A 649 4.90 12.52 -37.97
CA LYS A 649 6.21 13.13 -37.68
C LYS A 649 6.69 12.89 -36.25
N ASP A 650 5.76 12.72 -35.32
CA ASP A 650 6.01 12.53 -33.90
C ASP A 650 6.21 11.07 -33.46
N ASP A 651 5.90 10.08 -34.31
CA ASP A 651 6.00 8.65 -33.96
C ASP A 651 7.45 8.20 -33.74
N LEU A 652 8.41 8.82 -34.45
CA LEU A 652 9.83 8.56 -34.32
C LEU A 652 10.61 9.87 -34.19
N SER A 653 11.40 10.02 -33.13
CA SER A 653 12.19 11.24 -32.87
C SER A 653 13.09 11.68 -34.03
N VAL A 654 13.51 10.73 -34.87
CA VAL A 654 14.33 10.99 -36.05
C VAL A 654 13.54 11.71 -37.15
N LEU A 655 12.24 11.41 -37.30
CA LEU A 655 11.35 12.01 -38.29
C LEU A 655 11.08 13.49 -37.99
N LYS A 656 11.16 13.90 -36.72
CA LYS A 656 11.06 15.31 -36.32
C LYS A 656 12.14 16.20 -36.93
N ARG A 657 13.32 15.62 -37.23
CA ARG A 657 14.51 16.34 -37.70
C ARG A 657 14.67 16.36 -39.21
N VAL A 658 13.78 15.70 -39.96
CA VAL A 658 13.83 15.64 -41.42
C VAL A 658 12.57 16.25 -42.02
N LYS A 659 12.71 16.74 -43.26
CA LYS A 659 11.56 17.14 -44.05
C LYS A 659 10.94 15.89 -44.67
N LEU A 660 9.64 15.69 -44.45
CA LEU A 660 8.91 14.58 -45.04
C LEU A 660 8.75 14.84 -46.54
N SER A 661 9.43 14.04 -47.37
CA SER A 661 9.31 14.06 -48.82
C SER A 661 9.75 12.72 -49.39
N PRO A 662 9.17 12.24 -50.52
CA PRO A 662 9.65 11.03 -51.18
C PRO A 662 11.15 11.09 -51.50
N GLY A 663 11.85 9.97 -51.32
CA GLY A 663 13.30 9.86 -51.46
C GLY A 663 13.96 9.35 -50.18
N ASP A 664 15.30 9.34 -50.13
CA ASP A 664 16.03 8.97 -48.93
C ASP A 664 16.86 10.10 -48.34
N THR A 665 17.07 10.05 -47.03
CA THR A 665 17.93 10.98 -46.31
C THR A 665 18.72 10.25 -45.23
N THR A 666 19.84 10.81 -44.82
CA THR A 666 20.66 10.30 -43.72
C THR A 666 20.87 11.36 -42.67
N LEU A 667 20.97 10.96 -41.39
CA LEU A 667 21.38 11.86 -40.32
C LEU A 667 21.97 11.10 -39.12
N THR A 668 22.74 11.80 -38.29
CA THR A 668 23.26 11.26 -37.04
C THR A 668 22.52 11.88 -35.85
N MET A 669 22.04 11.04 -34.93
CA MET A 669 21.35 11.47 -33.72
C MET A 669 21.72 10.55 -32.56
N ASN A 670 22.13 11.14 -31.42
CA ASN A 670 22.48 10.41 -30.20
C ASN A 670 23.53 9.30 -30.41
N GLY A 671 24.57 9.60 -31.20
CA GLY A 671 25.65 8.64 -31.49
C GLY A 671 25.26 7.49 -32.42
N ARG A 672 24.09 7.55 -33.06
CA ARG A 672 23.64 6.56 -34.06
C ARG A 672 23.43 7.20 -35.42
N PHE A 673 23.69 6.44 -36.47
CA PHE A 673 23.53 6.84 -37.86
C PHE A 673 22.19 6.32 -38.41
N TYR A 674 21.39 7.19 -39.00
CA TYR A 674 20.08 6.83 -39.54
C TYR A 674 20.08 6.98 -41.05
N TRP A 675 19.53 5.98 -41.74
CA TRP A 675 19.12 6.08 -43.13
C TRP A 675 17.59 5.92 -43.18
N ILE A 676 16.91 6.89 -43.79
CA ILE A 676 15.45 6.95 -43.84
C ILE A 676 15.04 6.94 -45.30
N ASP A 677 14.39 5.87 -45.72
CA ASP A 677 13.86 5.66 -47.07
C ASP A 677 12.36 5.97 -47.06
N MET A 678 11.99 7.17 -47.50
CA MET A 678 10.61 7.67 -47.52
C MET A 678 9.97 7.36 -48.87
N LYS A 679 8.95 6.51 -48.86
CA LYS A 679 8.24 6.07 -50.07
C LYS A 679 7.20 7.08 -50.51
N LYS A 680 6.35 7.51 -49.58
CA LYS A 680 5.21 8.36 -49.88
C LYS A 680 4.86 9.24 -48.68
N VAL A 681 4.49 10.48 -48.94
CA VAL A 681 3.89 11.36 -47.94
C VAL A 681 2.38 11.41 -48.18
N LEU A 682 1.60 11.21 -47.11
CA LEU A 682 0.16 11.35 -47.08
C LEU A 682 -0.17 12.68 -46.41
N GLU A 683 -0.98 13.48 -47.08
CA GLU A 683 -1.50 14.73 -46.53
C GLU A 683 -2.37 14.50 -45.28
N PRO A 684 -2.49 15.51 -44.40
CA PRO A 684 -3.41 15.47 -43.27
C PRO A 684 -4.80 14.99 -43.70
N SER A 685 -5.34 14.02 -42.98
CA SER A 685 -6.65 13.44 -43.27
C SER A 685 -7.43 13.21 -42.00
N VAL A 686 -8.76 13.11 -42.10
CA VAL A 686 -9.61 12.84 -40.94
C VAL A 686 -9.32 11.45 -40.38
N LYS A 687 -9.08 11.37 -39.07
CA LYS A 687 -8.95 10.10 -38.34
C LYS A 687 -10.32 9.43 -38.26
N PRO A 688 -10.45 8.12 -38.59
CA PRO A 688 -11.72 7.43 -38.50
C PRO A 688 -12.18 7.36 -37.04
N LEU A 689 -13.51 7.36 -36.83
CA LEU A 689 -14.09 7.30 -35.49
C LEU A 689 -13.58 6.10 -34.68
N SER A 690 -13.29 4.96 -35.32
CA SER A 690 -12.71 3.78 -34.67
C SER A 690 -11.37 4.06 -33.97
N GLU A 691 -10.60 5.03 -34.46
CA GLU A 691 -9.28 5.38 -33.91
C GLU A 691 -9.33 6.57 -32.95
N THR A 692 -10.34 7.44 -33.06
CA THR A 692 -10.50 8.64 -32.20
C THR A 692 -11.65 8.56 -31.21
N LYS A 693 -12.34 7.41 -31.12
CA LYS A 693 -13.58 7.22 -30.33
C LYS A 693 -13.48 7.79 -28.92
N GLY A 694 -12.39 7.52 -28.20
CA GLY A 694 -12.21 8.02 -26.83
C GLY A 694 -12.20 9.56 -26.73
N LYS A 695 -11.48 10.23 -27.64
CA LYS A 695 -11.43 11.71 -27.67
C LYS A 695 -12.78 12.29 -28.09
N VAL A 696 -13.44 11.68 -29.07
CA VAL A 696 -14.78 12.09 -29.52
C VAL A 696 -15.80 11.96 -28.39
N ILE A 697 -15.79 10.86 -27.64
CA ILE A 697 -16.66 10.66 -26.46
C ILE A 697 -16.42 11.78 -25.44
N SER A 698 -15.16 12.07 -25.11
CA SER A 698 -14.83 13.14 -24.16
C SER A 698 -15.32 14.52 -24.62
N ASP A 699 -15.16 14.86 -25.90
CA ASP A 699 -15.65 16.13 -26.44
C ASP A 699 -17.18 16.18 -26.49
N TYR A 700 -17.83 15.05 -26.77
CA TYR A 700 -19.28 14.95 -26.77
C TYR A 700 -19.86 15.07 -25.35
N GLN A 701 -19.20 14.47 -24.35
CA GLN A 701 -19.54 14.66 -22.94
C GLN A 701 -19.49 16.14 -22.54
N ALA A 702 -18.44 16.87 -22.94
CA ALA A 702 -18.33 18.31 -22.66
C ALA A 702 -19.47 19.12 -23.29
N GLU A 703 -19.92 18.75 -24.50
CA GLU A 703 -21.06 19.38 -25.17
C GLU A 703 -22.39 19.05 -24.48
N LEU A 704 -22.63 17.79 -24.11
CA LEU A 704 -23.81 17.37 -23.36
C LEU A 704 -23.89 18.08 -22.00
N GLU A 705 -22.77 18.19 -21.30
CA GLU A 705 -22.68 18.88 -20.03
C GLU A 705 -22.99 20.38 -20.17
N ARG A 706 -22.43 21.05 -21.21
CA ARG A 706 -22.73 22.45 -21.50
C ARG A 706 -24.23 22.67 -21.73
N GLN A 707 -24.84 21.85 -22.58
CA GLN A 707 -26.28 21.91 -22.85
C GLN A 707 -27.12 21.63 -21.61
N TRP A 708 -26.67 20.71 -20.76
CA TRP A 708 -27.36 20.39 -19.52
C TRP A 708 -27.28 21.53 -18.51
N ILE A 709 -26.11 22.15 -18.32
CA ILE A 709 -25.95 23.33 -17.46
C ILE A 709 -26.86 24.48 -17.92
N GLU A 710 -27.01 24.70 -19.22
CA GLU A 710 -27.94 25.71 -19.75
C GLU A 710 -29.39 25.44 -19.30
N LYS A 711 -29.85 24.19 -19.41
CA LYS A 711 -31.17 23.79 -18.92
C LYS A 711 -31.29 23.92 -17.39
N LEU A 712 -30.24 23.59 -16.64
CA LEU A 712 -30.24 23.74 -15.18
C LEU A 712 -30.32 25.21 -14.76
N ARG A 713 -29.65 26.12 -15.48
CA ARG A 713 -29.74 27.58 -15.22
C ARG A 713 -31.16 28.12 -15.44
N GLU A 714 -31.88 27.58 -16.42
CA GLU A 714 -33.29 27.92 -16.64
C GLU A 714 -34.19 27.33 -15.54
N LYS A 715 -33.89 26.11 -15.10
CA LYS A 715 -34.67 25.38 -14.08
C LYS A 715 -34.47 25.93 -12.66
N TYR A 716 -33.24 26.31 -12.30
CA TYR A 716 -32.86 26.68 -10.93
C TYR A 716 -32.32 28.12 -10.87
N PRO A 717 -33.10 29.07 -10.31
CA PRO A 717 -32.68 30.46 -10.27
C PRO A 717 -31.50 30.67 -9.32
N ILE A 718 -30.49 31.41 -9.78
CA ILE A 718 -29.33 31.82 -8.97
C ILE A 718 -29.48 33.29 -8.56
N LYS A 719 -29.28 33.59 -7.27
CA LYS A 719 -29.17 34.97 -6.76
C LYS A 719 -27.82 35.14 -6.08
N VAL A 720 -27.04 36.13 -6.52
CA VAL A 720 -25.69 36.40 -5.98
C VAL A 720 -25.74 37.64 -5.09
N ASP A 721 -25.23 37.53 -3.86
CA ASP A 721 -24.93 38.70 -3.03
C ASP A 721 -23.62 39.35 -3.52
N ARG A 722 -23.76 40.42 -4.29
CA ARG A 722 -22.61 41.14 -4.87
C ARG A 722 -21.71 41.77 -3.80
N LYS A 723 -22.25 42.13 -2.64
CA LYS A 723 -21.47 42.73 -1.56
C LYS A 723 -20.61 41.66 -0.89
N THR A 724 -21.19 40.50 -0.59
CA THR A 724 -20.44 39.36 -0.06
C THR A 724 -19.39 38.87 -1.06
N LEU A 725 -19.76 38.71 -2.34
CA LEU A 725 -18.82 38.30 -3.39
C LEU A 725 -17.61 39.22 -3.48
N LYS A 726 -17.83 40.54 -3.47
CA LYS A 726 -16.72 41.51 -3.51
C LYS A 726 -15.77 41.31 -2.33
N LYS A 727 -16.31 41.17 -1.11
CA LYS A 727 -15.51 40.93 0.09
C LYS A 727 -14.75 39.60 0.05
N THR A 728 -15.39 38.55 -0.47
CA THR A 728 -14.79 37.21 -0.61
C THR A 728 -13.63 37.22 -1.59
N VAL A 729 -13.79 37.89 -2.73
CA VAL A 729 -12.72 38.07 -3.73
C VAL A 729 -11.56 38.87 -3.14
N GLU A 730 -11.84 39.99 -2.47
CA GLU A 730 -10.81 40.80 -1.79
C GLU A 730 -10.10 40.02 -0.68
N TYR A 731 -10.80 39.13 0.03
CA TYR A 731 -10.18 38.26 1.05
C TYR A 731 -9.25 37.21 0.46
N LEU A 732 -9.59 36.63 -0.70
CA LEU A 732 -8.75 35.62 -1.35
C LEU A 732 -7.54 36.23 -2.07
N GLU A 733 -7.67 37.47 -2.56
CA GLU A 733 -6.58 38.17 -3.27
C GLU A 733 -5.46 38.66 -2.33
N ASN A 734 -5.74 38.80 -1.02
CA ASN A 734 -4.78 39.27 0.00
C ASN A 734 -4.36 38.13 0.94
#